data_AF-A0A3M7R0Y2-F1
#
_entry.id   AF-A0A3M7R0Y2-F1
#
_cell.length_a   1.000
_cell.length_b   1.000
_cell.length_c   1.000
_cell.angle_alpha   90.00
_cell.angle_beta   90.00
_cell.angle_gamma   90.00
#
_symmetry.space_group_name_H-M   'P 1'
#
loop_
_entity.id
_entity.type
_entity.pdbx_description
1 polymer ?
#
loop_
_entity_poly.entity_id
_entity_poly.type
_entity_poly.pdbx_seq_one_letter_code
_entity_poly.pdbx_strand_id
1 'polypeptide(L)'
;VEINSFKYLLEHLRLRKYIRNGNFLVLMKIEFVVACSTTCPLIALAFCYIYPILVDFGHINKTHCQVYNFLPSVSATISYNPITSLFWFLLILIHTPFRFMLAKYLHDFYKTQFSRGFPDDFIPFSYKTEYLKLASVQRRIFYAYQINKIEIIGLFILSMFTSNSNYEMHKLGFCTYLISASIFKILVLSIESRLKSEKLPNCYVERKKLASFFALSFISSIILFTIHNSKCISYGGGIVGLATARKLITDNPSLKFVLVEKENQLAFHQTGHNSGVVHAGIYYKPGSLKARLCVQGLQATYKYCDQHSIPYKKVGKLIVATNSAESSRLDDLFDRGIANNVPDLKMISAEQIKEIEPNCVGLRAIHSPHTGIIDWGFVAKHFGMQFQKNGGHIKLNFEADKFIASPDPDYPLKIISSKNVHFNTRYLITCGGLYSDKLSEKSGCNPYPKIVPFRGDYLVLKPEKSNLVRGNIYPVPDPKFPFLGVHFTPRMDGSVWLGPNAVLAFKREGYNLLDFDMRDAMEELSFGGLRKMIFKNLQSGFGELKRGFSMTATVQELRKFMPSLRVADVARGPSGVRAQAMDIEGNLVDDFVFDSGTGDLGKRMLHVRNAPSPAATSSLAIADVISEEVAKRFDLPKA
;
A
#
# COMPACT_ATOMS: atom_id res chain seq x y z
N VAL A 1 23.78 -8.98 38.75
CA VAL A 1 23.18 -10.27 39.17
C VAL A 1 23.83 -11.46 38.46
N GLU A 2 24.16 -11.37 37.15
CA GLU A 2 24.85 -12.45 36.40
C GLU A 2 26.26 -12.83 36.93
N ILE A 3 27.01 -11.88 37.51
CA ILE A 3 28.37 -12.15 38.00
C ILE A 3 28.36 -13.13 39.19
N ASN A 4 27.33 -13.12 40.04
CA ASN A 4 27.28 -13.97 41.24
C ASN A 4 26.90 -15.43 40.91
N SER A 5 26.02 -15.66 39.94
CA SER A 5 25.69 -17.01 39.44
C SER A 5 26.90 -17.66 38.76
N PHE A 6 27.72 -16.86 38.06
CA PHE A 6 28.92 -17.33 37.38
C PHE A 6 30.11 -17.56 38.33
N LYS A 7 30.24 -16.73 39.38
CA LYS A 7 31.20 -16.94 40.48
C LYS A 7 30.91 -18.25 41.23
N TYR A 8 29.64 -18.58 41.40
CA TYR A 8 29.18 -19.85 42.00
C TYR A 8 29.52 -21.06 41.10
N LEU A 9 29.39 -20.92 39.77
CA LEU A 9 29.84 -21.91 38.80
C LEU A 9 31.37 -22.10 38.86
N LEU A 10 32.12 -21.01 38.99
CA LEU A 10 33.59 -21.00 39.11
C LEU A 10 34.11 -21.56 40.44
N GLU A 11 33.42 -21.32 41.56
CA GLU A 11 33.77 -21.92 42.86
C GLU A 11 33.56 -23.45 42.87
N HIS A 12 32.53 -23.95 42.17
CA HIS A 12 32.35 -25.39 41.97
C HIS A 12 33.31 -25.99 40.93
N LEU A 13 33.90 -25.17 40.05
CA LEU A 13 34.94 -25.53 39.10
C LEU A 13 36.36 -25.55 39.73
N ARG A 14 36.53 -25.80 41.04
CA ARG A 14 37.84 -26.09 41.66
C ARG A 14 38.47 -27.37 41.08
N LEU A 15 38.97 -27.25 39.85
CA LEU A 15 39.69 -28.19 39.02
C LEU A 15 41.16 -28.30 39.47
N ARG A 16 41.43 -28.51 40.76
CA ARG A 16 42.82 -28.78 41.21
C ARG A 16 43.30 -30.21 40.97
N LYS A 17 42.47 -31.10 40.40
CA LYS A 17 42.82 -32.53 40.22
C LYS A 17 42.83 -33.04 38.78
N TYR A 18 42.58 -32.20 37.77
CA TYR A 18 42.23 -32.67 36.40
C TYR A 18 43.31 -32.51 35.32
N ILE A 19 44.54 -32.13 35.67
CA ILE A 19 45.63 -31.92 34.69
C ILE A 19 46.46 -33.20 34.45
N ARG A 20 46.07 -34.38 34.95
CA ARG A 20 46.97 -35.55 34.93
C ARG A 20 46.79 -36.61 33.84
N ASN A 21 45.80 -36.54 32.96
CA ASN A 21 45.73 -37.48 31.84
C ASN A 21 45.73 -36.72 30.51
N GLY A 22 46.91 -36.72 29.89
CA GLY A 22 47.20 -36.01 28.66
C GLY A 22 46.27 -36.40 27.52
N ASN A 23 45.70 -35.38 26.87
CA ASN A 23 45.52 -35.36 25.44
C ASN A 23 45.53 -33.89 24.98
N PHE A 24 46.35 -33.66 23.95
CA PHE A 24 46.70 -32.39 23.32
C PHE A 24 45.47 -31.52 22.98
N LEU A 25 45.28 -30.38 23.66
CA LEU A 25 44.79 -29.11 23.09
C LEU A 25 44.78 -28.01 24.17
N VAL A 26 45.90 -27.29 24.25
CA VAL A 26 46.13 -25.95 24.83
C VAL A 26 45.56 -25.67 26.23
N LEU A 27 46.50 -25.49 27.16
CA LEU A 27 46.43 -24.97 28.53
C LEU A 27 45.79 -23.56 28.69
N MET A 28 44.70 -23.23 27.99
CA MET A 28 43.96 -21.99 28.29
C MET A 28 43.02 -22.24 29.48
N LYS A 29 43.19 -21.43 30.53
CA LYS A 29 42.28 -21.38 31.67
C LYS A 29 40.84 -21.16 31.16
N ILE A 30 39.87 -21.95 31.63
CA ILE A 30 38.47 -21.84 31.19
C ILE A 30 37.92 -20.43 31.42
N GLU A 31 38.40 -19.76 32.47
CA GLU A 31 38.13 -18.37 32.78
C GLU A 31 38.51 -17.44 31.62
N PHE A 32 39.64 -17.69 30.98
CA PHE A 32 40.12 -16.91 29.83
C PHE A 32 39.26 -17.18 28.58
N VAL A 33 38.95 -18.45 28.31
CA VAL A 33 38.08 -18.83 27.16
C VAL A 33 36.69 -18.23 27.30
N VAL A 34 36.12 -18.25 28.50
CA VAL A 34 34.84 -17.61 28.80
C VAL A 34 34.94 -16.09 28.67
N ALA A 35 35.97 -15.47 29.23
CA ALA A 35 36.17 -14.03 29.14
C ALA A 35 36.22 -13.58 27.67
N CYS A 36 37.06 -14.19 26.84
CA CYS A 36 37.13 -13.87 25.41
C CYS A 36 35.82 -14.15 24.67
N SER A 37 35.06 -15.18 25.08
CA SER A 37 33.76 -15.50 24.50
C SER A 37 32.68 -14.46 24.83
N THR A 38 32.80 -13.71 25.91
CA THR A 38 31.79 -12.72 26.32
C THR A 38 32.22 -11.29 26.04
N THR A 39 33.48 -10.94 26.30
CA THR A 39 33.96 -9.55 26.20
C THR A 39 34.13 -9.10 24.77
N CYS A 40 34.62 -9.95 23.85
CA CYS A 40 34.86 -9.53 22.46
C CYS A 40 33.58 -9.08 21.74
N PRO A 41 32.45 -9.82 21.77
CA PRO A 41 31.19 -9.35 21.17
C PRO A 41 30.61 -8.12 21.86
N LEU A 42 30.76 -8.01 23.18
CA LEU A 42 30.25 -6.86 23.94
C LEU A 42 31.03 -5.58 23.62
N ILE A 43 32.36 -5.66 23.52
CA ILE A 43 33.21 -4.54 23.11
C ILE A 43 32.88 -4.12 21.67
N ALA A 44 32.70 -5.09 20.77
CA ALA A 44 32.28 -4.83 19.39
C ALA A 44 30.94 -4.10 19.35
N LEU A 45 29.94 -4.60 20.08
CA LEU A 45 28.61 -4.01 20.13
C LEU A 45 28.60 -2.63 20.75
N ALA A 46 29.31 -2.44 21.87
CA ALA A 46 29.43 -1.15 22.53
C ALA A 46 30.07 -0.11 21.60
N PHE A 47 31.16 -0.48 20.91
CA PHE A 47 31.78 0.39 19.92
C PHE A 47 30.81 0.72 18.78
N CYS A 48 30.15 -0.28 18.19
CA CYS A 48 29.21 -0.08 17.09
C CYS A 48 27.99 0.75 17.49
N TYR A 49 27.56 0.76 18.75
CA TYR A 49 26.48 1.66 19.20
C TYR A 49 26.98 3.05 19.56
N ILE A 50 28.03 3.14 20.38
CA ILE A 50 28.52 4.41 20.92
C ILE A 50 29.10 5.28 19.80
N TYR A 51 29.91 4.70 18.91
CA TYR A 51 30.57 5.45 17.86
C TYR A 51 29.56 6.17 16.93
N PRO A 52 28.56 5.49 16.33
CA PRO A 52 27.56 6.18 15.51
C PRO A 52 26.65 7.11 16.30
N ILE A 53 26.30 6.79 17.56
CA ILE A 53 25.49 7.68 18.42
C ILE A 53 26.20 9.03 18.63
N LEU A 54 27.51 9.01 18.84
CA LEU A 54 28.30 10.22 19.05
C LEU A 54 28.58 10.98 17.75
N VAL A 55 28.65 10.29 16.62
CA VAL A 55 29.03 10.89 15.32
C VAL A 55 27.82 11.36 14.50
N ASP A 56 26.72 10.59 14.47
CA ASP A 56 25.52 10.90 13.69
C ASP A 56 24.27 10.17 14.22
N PHE A 57 23.81 10.58 15.42
CA PHE A 57 22.61 10.03 16.07
C PHE A 57 21.36 10.10 15.19
N GLY A 58 21.23 11.18 14.41
CA GLY A 58 20.06 11.44 13.56
C GLY A 58 19.93 10.44 12.42
N HIS A 59 21.03 9.99 11.84
CA HIS A 59 21.03 9.02 10.75
C HIS A 59 20.72 7.60 11.23
N ILE A 60 21.30 7.17 12.35
CA ILE A 60 21.18 5.78 12.84
C ILE A 60 19.86 5.47 13.56
N ASN A 61 19.25 6.45 14.23
CA ASN A 61 18.00 6.26 14.95
C ASN A 61 16.77 6.38 14.03
N LYS A 62 17.01 6.67 12.76
CA LYS A 62 15.95 6.92 11.80
C LYS A 62 15.64 5.66 11.03
N THR A 63 14.41 5.19 11.17
CA THR A 63 13.92 4.10 10.33
C THR A 63 13.88 4.53 8.87
N HIS A 64 13.85 3.55 7.95
CA HIS A 64 13.66 3.77 6.50
C HIS A 64 12.39 4.56 6.14
N CYS A 65 11.45 4.72 7.10
CA CYS A 65 10.22 5.50 7.00
C CYS A 65 10.26 6.83 7.78
N GLN A 66 11.43 7.30 8.20
CA GLN A 66 11.62 8.57 8.94
C GLN A 66 10.95 8.61 10.33
N VAL A 67 10.59 7.46 10.89
CA VAL A 67 10.19 7.34 12.31
C VAL A 67 11.46 7.19 13.14
N TYR A 68 11.61 8.02 14.17
CA TYR A 68 12.75 7.94 15.08
C TYR A 68 12.53 6.83 16.11
N ASN A 69 13.43 5.86 16.11
CA ASN A 69 13.56 4.89 17.18
C ASN A 69 14.37 5.51 18.33
N PHE A 70 14.06 5.10 19.56
CA PHE A 70 14.84 5.50 20.73
C PHE A 70 16.26 4.89 20.70
N LEU A 71 16.41 3.69 20.14
CA LEU A 71 17.69 2.99 19.92
C LEU A 71 17.80 2.50 18.47
N PRO A 72 18.98 2.60 17.84
CA PRO A 72 19.21 2.13 16.47
C PRO A 72 19.24 0.58 16.43
N SER A 73 19.07 -0.04 15.25
CA SER A 73 19.19 -1.50 15.14
C SER A 73 20.65 -1.96 15.11
N VAL A 74 20.93 -3.18 15.59
CA VAL A 74 22.30 -3.74 15.62
C VAL A 74 22.92 -3.78 14.21
N SER A 75 22.15 -4.17 13.19
CA SER A 75 22.65 -4.17 11.80
C SER A 75 22.96 -2.75 11.30
N ALA A 76 22.10 -1.77 11.59
CA ALA A 76 22.34 -0.38 11.21
C ALA A 76 23.59 0.20 11.89
N THR A 77 23.83 -0.13 13.15
CA THR A 77 25.03 0.29 13.88
C THR A 77 26.31 -0.36 13.37
N ILE A 78 26.27 -1.64 13.00
CA ILE A 78 27.43 -2.36 12.46
C ILE A 78 27.77 -1.83 11.07
N SER A 79 26.76 -1.66 10.22
CA SER A 79 26.91 -1.26 8.82
C SER A 79 26.94 0.25 8.59
N TYR A 80 26.93 1.07 9.65
CA TYR A 80 26.93 2.52 9.57
C TYR A 80 28.06 3.05 8.69
N ASN A 81 29.28 2.55 8.88
CA ASN A 81 30.41 2.88 8.03
C ASN A 81 31.42 1.71 7.90
N PRO A 82 32.43 1.83 7.02
CA PRO A 82 33.44 0.79 6.84
C PRO A 82 34.24 0.47 8.12
N ILE A 83 34.45 1.45 9.01
CA ILE A 83 35.21 1.29 10.25
C ILE A 83 34.43 0.45 11.26
N THR A 84 33.15 0.75 11.49
CA THR A 84 32.29 -0.04 12.38
C THR A 84 32.11 -1.46 11.87
N SER A 85 32.01 -1.63 10.54
CA SER A 85 31.91 -2.95 9.91
C SER A 85 33.19 -3.76 10.10
N LEU A 86 34.35 -3.16 9.87
CA LEU A 86 35.65 -3.81 10.04
C LEU A 86 35.93 -4.15 11.51
N PHE A 87 35.60 -3.24 12.42
CA PHE A 87 35.80 -3.45 13.86
C PHE A 87 34.93 -4.61 14.39
N TRP A 88 33.66 -4.65 13.98
CA TRP A 88 32.78 -5.77 14.27
C TRP A 88 33.33 -7.08 13.73
N PHE A 89 33.73 -7.10 12.46
CA PHE A 89 34.28 -8.27 11.79
C PHE A 89 35.50 -8.83 12.53
N LEU A 90 36.48 -8.00 12.88
CA LEU A 90 37.72 -8.43 13.53
C LEU A 90 37.46 -9.05 14.91
N LEU A 91 36.61 -8.42 15.72
CA LEU A 91 36.30 -8.93 17.06
C LEU A 91 35.46 -10.21 17.02
N ILE A 92 34.56 -10.37 16.03
CA ILE A 92 33.85 -11.64 15.85
C ILE A 92 34.78 -12.74 15.32
N LEU A 93 35.72 -12.42 14.43
CA LEU A 93 36.71 -13.37 13.94
C LEU A 93 37.56 -13.92 15.10
N ILE A 94 37.98 -13.05 16.03
CA ILE A 94 38.72 -13.44 17.24
C ILE A 94 37.82 -14.24 18.20
N HIS A 95 36.54 -13.89 18.34
CA HIS A 95 35.58 -14.56 19.22
C HIS A 95 35.28 -16.02 18.81
N THR A 96 35.22 -16.29 17.51
CA THR A 96 34.68 -17.54 16.96
C THR A 96 35.43 -18.81 17.43
N PRO A 97 36.78 -18.87 17.42
CA PRO A 97 37.53 -20.01 17.95
C PRO A 97 37.24 -20.31 19.43
N PHE A 98 37.10 -19.29 20.28
CA PHE A 98 36.82 -19.47 21.71
C PHE A 98 35.43 -20.06 21.96
N ARG A 99 34.44 -19.74 21.12
CA ARG A 99 33.11 -20.37 21.17
C ARG A 99 33.16 -21.86 20.88
N PHE A 100 33.92 -22.27 19.87
CA PHE A 100 34.11 -23.69 19.58
C PHE A 100 34.83 -24.42 20.72
N MET A 101 35.84 -23.80 21.32
CA MET A 101 36.50 -24.34 22.51
C MET A 101 35.53 -24.49 23.69
N LEU A 102 34.73 -23.46 23.98
CA LEU A 102 33.73 -23.50 25.04
C LEU A 102 32.67 -24.59 24.80
N ALA A 103 32.21 -24.75 23.56
CA ALA A 103 31.29 -25.82 23.17
C ALA A 103 31.88 -27.21 23.44
N LYS A 104 33.18 -27.39 23.15
CA LYS A 104 33.91 -28.63 23.45
C LYS A 104 34.07 -28.84 24.96
N TYR A 105 34.44 -27.82 25.73
CA TYR A 105 34.51 -27.90 27.19
C TYR A 105 33.17 -28.32 27.81
N LEU A 106 32.06 -27.73 27.35
CA LEU A 106 30.72 -28.10 27.82
C LEU A 106 30.40 -29.55 27.48
N HIS A 107 30.71 -30.00 26.25
CA HIS A 107 30.53 -31.40 25.85
C HIS A 107 31.32 -32.36 26.75
N ASP A 108 32.60 -32.09 26.96
CA ASP A 108 33.48 -32.94 27.77
C ASP A 108 33.06 -32.92 29.25
N PHE A 109 32.62 -31.77 29.78
CA PHE A 109 32.08 -31.65 31.13
C PHE A 109 30.82 -32.49 31.32
N TYR A 110 29.82 -32.33 30.44
CA TYR A 110 28.58 -33.11 30.54
C TYR A 110 28.82 -34.59 30.35
N LYS A 111 29.74 -34.99 29.45
CA LYS A 111 30.15 -36.38 29.28
C LYS A 111 30.83 -36.94 30.55
N THR A 112 31.71 -36.16 31.19
CA THR A 112 32.47 -36.59 32.38
C THR A 112 31.64 -36.63 33.65
N GLN A 113 30.76 -35.64 33.87
CA GLN A 113 29.81 -35.66 35.00
C GLN A 113 28.89 -36.88 34.91
N PHE A 114 28.51 -37.25 33.69
CA PHE A 114 27.71 -38.44 33.43
C PHE A 114 28.49 -39.74 33.72
N SER A 115 29.75 -39.85 33.27
CA SER A 115 30.62 -41.02 33.56
C SER A 115 30.97 -41.20 35.05
N ARG A 116 30.84 -40.16 35.88
CA ARG A 116 31.10 -40.22 37.33
C ARG A 116 29.91 -40.70 38.16
N GLY A 117 28.69 -40.53 37.66
CA GLY A 117 27.49 -41.04 38.33
C GLY A 117 27.31 -42.55 38.15
N PHE A 118 27.87 -43.14 37.07
CA PHE A 118 27.66 -44.53 36.67
C PHE A 118 28.92 -45.07 35.98
N PRO A 119 29.80 -45.83 36.68
CA PRO A 119 31.02 -46.40 36.11
C PRO A 119 30.73 -47.41 34.98
N ASP A 120 31.62 -47.51 34.00
CA ASP A 120 31.47 -48.39 32.82
C ASP A 120 31.57 -49.90 33.13
N ASP A 121 31.87 -50.28 34.39
CA ASP A 121 32.11 -51.66 34.79
C ASP A 121 30.84 -52.34 35.37
N PHE A 122 30.29 -53.25 34.56
CA PHE A 122 29.23 -54.24 34.86
C PHE A 122 27.81 -53.68 35.11
N ILE A 123 26.94 -53.79 34.09
CA ILE A 123 25.50 -53.46 34.19
C ILE A 123 24.69 -54.78 34.20
N PRO A 124 24.14 -55.21 35.35
CA PRO A 124 23.28 -56.40 35.42
C PRO A 124 22.00 -56.24 34.59
N PHE A 125 21.39 -57.34 34.14
CA PHE A 125 20.17 -57.35 33.31
C PHE A 125 18.98 -56.57 33.93
N SER A 126 18.94 -56.44 35.26
CA SER A 126 17.95 -55.64 35.99
C SER A 126 18.00 -54.13 35.71
N TYR A 127 19.09 -53.63 35.11
CA TYR A 127 19.32 -52.20 34.84
C TYR A 127 19.12 -51.79 33.36
N LYS A 128 18.55 -52.65 32.51
CA LYS A 128 18.34 -52.41 31.07
C LYS A 128 17.54 -51.12 30.76
N THR A 129 16.54 -50.81 31.58
CA THR A 129 15.74 -49.57 31.46
C THR A 129 16.56 -48.32 31.78
N GLU A 130 17.49 -48.43 32.72
CA GLU A 130 18.38 -47.36 33.14
C GLU A 130 19.47 -47.13 32.10
N TYR A 131 20.05 -48.20 31.53
CA TYR A 131 20.95 -48.15 30.38
C TYR A 131 20.34 -47.49 29.13
N LEU A 132 19.09 -47.81 28.77
CA LEU A 132 18.40 -47.18 27.65
C LEU A 132 18.14 -45.67 27.89
N LYS A 133 17.83 -45.30 29.14
CA LYS A 133 17.74 -43.90 29.57
C LYS A 133 19.12 -43.23 29.46
N LEU A 134 20.19 -43.89 29.88
CA LEU A 134 21.57 -43.39 29.82
C LEU A 134 22.04 -43.13 28.38
N ALA A 135 21.88 -44.12 27.48
CA ALA A 135 22.20 -43.99 26.07
C ALA A 135 21.40 -42.87 25.37
N SER A 136 20.17 -42.60 25.82
CA SER A 136 19.36 -41.50 25.28
C SER A 136 19.86 -40.10 25.70
N VAL A 137 20.45 -39.96 26.89
CA VAL A 137 21.01 -38.69 27.38
C VAL A 137 22.36 -38.41 26.71
N GLN A 138 23.22 -39.43 26.60
CA GLN A 138 24.49 -39.31 25.88
C GLN A 138 24.29 -38.91 24.42
N ARG A 139 23.28 -39.47 23.74
CA ARG A 139 22.87 -39.04 22.39
C ARG A 139 22.43 -37.58 22.36
N ARG A 140 21.67 -37.10 23.35
CA ARG A 140 21.23 -35.69 23.42
C ARG A 140 22.41 -34.74 23.64
N ILE A 141 23.39 -35.10 24.48
CA ILE A 141 24.63 -34.33 24.69
C ILE A 141 25.43 -34.23 23.38
N PHE A 142 25.52 -35.34 22.64
CA PHE A 142 26.16 -35.35 21.32
C PHE A 142 25.41 -34.44 20.32
N TYR A 143 24.09 -34.56 20.20
CA TYR A 143 23.31 -33.70 19.30
C TYR A 143 23.39 -32.23 19.70
N ALA A 144 23.35 -31.90 20.99
CA ALA A 144 23.49 -30.53 21.47
C ALA A 144 24.84 -29.94 21.01
N TYR A 145 25.92 -30.71 21.12
CA TYR A 145 27.23 -30.29 20.62
C TYR A 145 27.25 -30.06 19.10
N GLN A 146 26.63 -30.95 18.31
CA GLN A 146 26.56 -30.78 16.85
C GLN A 146 25.74 -29.54 16.46
N ILE A 147 24.59 -29.32 17.09
CA ILE A 147 23.73 -28.16 16.83
C ILE A 147 24.41 -26.86 17.25
N ASN A 148 25.16 -26.85 18.36
CA ASN A 148 25.91 -25.67 18.78
C ASN A 148 26.98 -25.25 17.75
N LYS A 149 27.63 -26.22 17.08
CA LYS A 149 28.55 -25.89 15.97
C LYS A 149 27.82 -25.23 14.80
N ILE A 150 26.60 -25.68 14.48
CA ILE A 150 25.76 -25.08 13.44
C ILE A 150 25.33 -23.67 13.84
N GLU A 151 25.02 -23.45 15.12
CA GLU A 151 24.72 -22.12 15.69
C GLU A 151 25.90 -21.16 15.52
N ILE A 152 27.12 -21.62 15.83
CA ILE A 152 28.34 -20.82 15.65
C ILE A 152 28.58 -20.53 14.16
N ILE A 153 28.32 -21.47 13.25
CA ILE A 153 28.40 -21.23 11.80
C ILE A 153 27.39 -20.18 11.36
N GLY A 154 26.15 -20.23 11.85
CA GLY A 154 25.12 -19.22 11.59
C GLY A 154 25.55 -17.82 12.04
N LEU A 155 26.13 -17.71 13.25
CA LEU A 155 26.72 -16.47 13.77
C LEU A 155 27.90 -15.97 12.94
N PHE A 156 28.76 -16.89 12.48
CA PHE A 156 29.88 -16.55 11.62
C PHE A 156 29.39 -15.98 10.28
N ILE A 157 28.42 -16.63 9.62
CA ILE A 157 27.81 -16.14 8.38
C ILE A 157 27.18 -14.76 8.59
N LEU A 158 26.42 -14.56 9.68
CA LEU A 158 25.85 -13.26 10.05
C LEU A 158 26.88 -12.15 10.22
N SER A 159 28.11 -12.52 10.57
CA SER A 159 29.20 -11.58 10.85
C SER A 159 30.08 -11.33 9.63
N MET A 160 30.14 -12.28 8.69
CA MET A 160 30.81 -12.11 7.40
C MET A 160 29.93 -11.38 6.38
N PHE A 161 28.63 -11.62 6.42
CA PHE A 161 27.67 -11.07 5.48
C PHE A 161 26.64 -10.24 6.22
N THR A 162 26.77 -8.91 6.10
CA THR A 162 25.75 -7.97 6.55
C THR A 162 24.53 -8.01 5.62
N SER A 163 23.38 -7.53 6.08
CA SER A 163 22.18 -7.39 5.24
C SER A 163 22.42 -6.53 3.99
N ASN A 164 23.37 -5.59 4.06
CA ASN A 164 23.70 -4.68 2.98
C ASN A 164 24.72 -5.27 1.98
N SER A 165 25.59 -6.19 2.43
CA SER A 165 26.65 -6.75 1.59
C SER A 165 26.22 -8.00 0.81
N ASN A 166 25.42 -8.88 1.43
CA ASN A 166 24.85 -10.06 0.77
C ASN A 166 23.64 -10.57 1.57
N TYR A 167 22.44 -10.13 1.17
CA TYR A 167 21.21 -10.42 1.89
C TYR A 167 20.86 -11.91 1.95
N GLU A 168 21.04 -12.66 0.86
CA GLU A 168 20.71 -14.09 0.84
C GLU A 168 21.61 -14.88 1.81
N MET A 169 22.90 -14.56 1.86
CA MET A 169 23.82 -15.14 2.85
C MET A 169 23.48 -14.68 4.27
N HIS A 170 23.15 -13.41 4.47
CA HIS A 170 22.74 -12.87 5.77
C HIS A 170 21.47 -13.57 6.29
N LYS A 171 20.45 -13.71 5.44
CA LYS A 171 19.18 -14.39 5.71
C LYS A 171 19.42 -15.87 6.02
N LEU A 172 20.27 -16.54 5.23
CA LEU A 172 20.68 -17.92 5.50
C LEU A 172 21.34 -18.03 6.88
N GLY A 173 22.33 -17.19 7.17
CA GLY A 173 23.02 -17.14 8.46
C GLY A 173 22.07 -16.90 9.63
N PHE A 174 21.13 -15.95 9.49
CA PHE A 174 20.12 -15.65 10.49
C PHE A 174 19.19 -16.83 10.77
N CYS A 175 18.64 -17.43 9.70
CA CYS A 175 17.77 -18.61 9.82
C CYS A 175 18.52 -19.78 10.44
N THR A 176 19.75 -20.06 10.00
CA THR A 176 20.61 -21.10 10.56
C THR A 176 20.85 -20.86 12.04
N TYR A 177 21.23 -19.64 12.44
CA TYR A 177 21.43 -19.28 13.85
C TYR A 177 20.15 -19.44 14.67
N LEU A 178 19.02 -18.88 14.24
CA LEU A 178 17.78 -18.90 15.00
C LEU A 178 17.26 -20.34 15.21
N ILE A 179 17.26 -21.16 14.16
CA ILE A 179 16.79 -22.55 14.23
C ILE A 179 17.73 -23.37 15.11
N SER A 180 19.04 -23.30 14.87
CA SER A 180 20.01 -24.08 15.64
C SER A 180 20.08 -23.65 17.11
N ALA A 181 20.08 -22.34 17.41
CA ALA A 181 20.02 -21.85 18.79
C ALA A 181 18.77 -22.34 19.53
N SER A 182 17.62 -22.40 18.83
CA SER A 182 16.37 -22.91 19.40
C SER A 182 16.44 -24.41 19.71
N ILE A 183 16.94 -25.21 18.76
CA ILE A 183 17.13 -26.66 18.94
C ILE A 183 18.16 -26.94 20.04
N PHE A 184 19.28 -26.22 20.04
CA PHE A 184 20.33 -26.34 21.05
C PHE A 184 19.77 -26.09 22.45
N LYS A 185 19.00 -25.01 22.63
CA LYS A 185 18.36 -24.68 23.91
C LYS A 185 17.39 -25.75 24.38
N ILE A 186 16.56 -26.32 23.48
CA ILE A 186 15.65 -27.42 23.82
C ILE A 186 16.44 -28.65 24.28
N LEU A 187 17.53 -28.98 23.60
CA LEU A 187 18.38 -30.12 23.96
C LEU A 187 19.05 -29.92 25.32
N VAL A 188 19.58 -28.73 25.61
CA VAL A 188 20.20 -28.41 26.92
C VAL A 188 19.17 -28.51 28.05
N LEU A 189 18.00 -27.88 27.90
CA LEU A 189 16.91 -27.98 28.89
C LEU A 189 16.49 -29.44 29.11
N SER A 190 16.47 -30.23 28.05
CA SER A 190 16.16 -31.65 28.14
C SER A 190 17.25 -32.47 28.85
N ILE A 191 18.53 -32.17 28.64
CA ILE A 191 19.65 -32.86 29.30
C ILE A 191 19.58 -32.52 30.79
N GLU A 192 19.44 -31.25 31.14
CA GLU A 192 19.33 -30.79 32.53
C GLU A 192 18.10 -31.36 33.26
N SER A 193 16.95 -31.46 32.59
CA SER A 193 15.75 -32.06 33.17
C SER A 193 15.93 -33.54 33.51
N ARG A 194 16.81 -34.26 32.82
CA ARG A 194 17.06 -35.70 33.02
C ARG A 194 18.19 -35.97 34.01
N LEU A 195 19.21 -35.12 34.05
CA LEU A 195 20.24 -35.16 35.11
C LEU A 195 19.66 -34.87 36.51
N LYS A 196 18.46 -34.27 36.57
CA LYS A 196 17.71 -33.92 37.77
C LYS A 196 17.12 -35.12 38.55
N SER A 197 17.26 -36.36 38.08
CA SER A 197 16.86 -37.53 38.88
C SER A 197 17.74 -37.72 40.12
N GLU A 198 18.84 -36.97 40.26
CA GLU A 198 19.65 -36.91 41.47
C GLU A 198 19.68 -35.49 42.08
N LYS A 199 19.51 -35.43 43.40
CA LYS A 199 19.00 -34.30 44.21
C LYS A 199 19.96 -33.10 44.31
N LEU A 200 19.49 -31.86 44.01
CA LEU A 200 20.06 -30.61 44.56
C LEU A 200 18.99 -29.46 44.62
N PRO A 201 18.65 -28.89 45.79
CA PRO A 201 17.43 -28.07 45.98
C PRO A 201 17.51 -26.57 45.61
N ASN A 202 18.67 -25.90 45.63
CA ASN A 202 18.75 -24.43 45.45
C ASN A 202 18.80 -23.93 43.99
N CYS A 203 18.86 -24.83 43.01
CA CYS A 203 19.05 -24.45 41.61
C CYS A 203 17.72 -24.19 40.87
N TYR A 204 16.56 -24.40 41.50
CA TYR A 204 15.24 -24.38 40.81
C TYR A 204 14.72 -22.97 40.50
N VAL A 205 14.92 -21.99 41.39
CA VAL A 205 14.36 -20.62 41.25
C VAL A 205 15.11 -19.79 40.21
N GLU A 206 16.45 -19.89 40.15
CA GLU A 206 17.24 -19.23 39.10
C GLU A 206 16.94 -19.81 37.70
N ARG A 207 16.62 -21.11 37.60
CA ARG A 207 16.27 -21.77 36.33
C ARG A 207 14.94 -21.32 35.73
N LYS A 208 13.91 -21.09 36.55
CA LYS A 208 12.61 -20.60 36.05
C LYS A 208 12.76 -19.18 35.48
N LYS A 209 13.60 -18.35 36.13
CA LYS A 209 13.97 -17.01 35.63
C LYS A 209 14.73 -17.10 34.31
N LEU A 210 15.69 -18.01 34.19
CA LEU A 210 16.48 -18.22 32.97
C LEU A 210 15.60 -18.69 31.80
N ALA A 211 14.74 -19.68 32.02
CA ALA A 211 13.81 -20.19 31.00
C ALA A 211 12.79 -19.14 30.55
N SER A 212 12.23 -18.35 31.48
CA SER A 212 11.34 -17.24 31.16
C SER A 212 12.06 -16.13 30.39
N PHE A 213 13.28 -15.78 30.77
CA PHE A 213 14.10 -14.80 30.05
C PHE A 213 14.41 -15.25 28.62
N PHE A 214 14.71 -16.54 28.42
CA PHE A 214 14.94 -17.11 27.10
C PHE A 214 13.71 -17.16 26.22
N ALA A 215 12.54 -17.52 26.77
CA ALA A 215 11.28 -17.49 26.03
C ALA A 215 10.94 -16.06 25.58
N LEU A 216 11.13 -15.08 26.47
CA LEU A 216 10.91 -13.67 26.17
C LEU A 216 11.87 -13.15 25.08
N SER A 217 13.15 -13.50 25.16
CA SER A 217 14.16 -13.14 24.15
C SER A 217 13.84 -13.75 22.78
N PHE A 218 13.38 -15.01 22.73
CA PHE A 218 13.00 -15.69 21.49
C PHE A 218 11.76 -15.06 20.85
N ILE A 219 10.71 -14.85 21.64
CA ILE A 219 9.48 -14.19 21.19
C ILE A 219 9.79 -12.76 20.72
N SER A 220 10.57 -12.00 21.48
CA SER A 220 11.00 -10.65 21.09
C SER A 220 11.80 -10.65 19.79
N SER A 221 12.68 -11.63 19.58
CA SER A 221 13.47 -11.74 18.34
C SER A 221 12.58 -12.06 17.14
N ILE A 222 11.58 -12.93 17.30
CA ILE A 222 10.59 -13.23 16.24
C ILE A 222 9.75 -11.98 15.95
N ILE A 223 9.22 -11.32 16.98
CA ILE A 223 8.39 -10.11 16.82
C ILE A 223 9.18 -8.99 16.13
N LEU A 224 10.40 -8.70 16.60
CA LEU A 224 11.25 -7.67 15.99
C LEU A 224 11.63 -8.03 14.55
N PHE A 225 11.87 -9.31 14.24
CA PHE A 225 12.13 -9.79 12.88
C PHE A 225 10.89 -9.64 11.97
N THR A 226 9.69 -9.97 12.46
CA THR A 226 8.44 -9.80 11.71
C THR A 226 8.11 -8.32 11.47
N ILE A 227 8.40 -7.45 12.44
CA ILE A 227 8.23 -6.00 12.32
C ILE A 227 9.21 -5.39 11.30
N HIS A 228 10.44 -5.92 11.21
CA HIS A 228 11.51 -5.38 10.36
C HIS A 228 11.32 -5.69 8.86
N ASN A 229 10.66 -6.81 8.52
CA ASN A 229 10.57 -7.33 7.14
C ASN A 229 9.27 -6.99 6.36
N SER A 230 8.52 -5.96 6.77
CA SER A 230 7.17 -5.72 6.20
C SER A 230 7.09 -4.59 5.15
N LYS A 231 7.01 -5.05 3.90
CA LYS A 231 6.79 -4.38 2.59
C LYS A 231 5.84 -3.17 2.63
N CYS A 232 6.19 -2.07 1.96
CA CYS A 232 5.29 -0.94 1.68
C CYS A 232 4.73 -1.00 0.25
N ILE A 233 3.57 -0.37 0.04
CA ILE A 233 2.99 0.00 -1.26
C ILE A 233 2.37 1.39 -1.12
N SER A 234 2.57 2.27 -2.13
CA SER A 234 2.02 3.63 -2.12
C SER A 234 1.06 3.96 -3.24
N TYR A 235 0.14 4.90 -2.94
CA TYR A 235 -1.05 5.29 -3.72
C TYR A 235 -1.25 6.80 -3.72
N GLY A 236 -2.13 7.33 -4.58
CA GLY A 236 -2.70 8.69 -4.50
C GLY A 236 -4.04 8.74 -3.76
N GLY A 237 -4.41 9.85 -3.13
CA GLY A 237 -5.56 10.01 -2.21
C GLY A 237 -6.90 10.43 -2.84
N GLY A 238 -7.12 10.15 -4.12
CA GLY A 238 -8.42 10.25 -4.79
C GLY A 238 -9.29 8.99 -4.61
N ILE A 239 -10.57 9.02 -5.01
CA ILE A 239 -11.51 7.90 -4.77
C ILE A 239 -11.03 6.56 -5.34
N VAL A 240 -10.41 6.55 -6.53
CA VAL A 240 -9.87 5.33 -7.13
C VAL A 240 -8.71 4.80 -6.27
N GLY A 241 -7.75 5.65 -5.91
CA GLY A 241 -6.61 5.23 -5.08
C GLY A 241 -7.03 4.78 -3.67
N LEU A 242 -8.01 5.45 -3.05
CA LEU A 242 -8.55 5.07 -1.75
C LEU A 242 -9.35 3.77 -1.79
N ALA A 243 -10.19 3.57 -2.81
CA ALA A 243 -10.89 2.32 -3.03
C ALA A 243 -9.90 1.17 -3.25
N THR A 244 -8.87 1.37 -4.08
CA THR A 244 -7.79 0.40 -4.29
C THR A 244 -7.05 0.08 -3.00
N ALA A 245 -6.60 1.08 -2.24
CA ALA A 245 -5.86 0.88 -0.99
C ALA A 245 -6.69 0.09 0.04
N ARG A 246 -7.97 0.44 0.21
CA ARG A 246 -8.92 -0.28 1.07
C ARG A 246 -9.13 -1.74 0.63
N LYS A 247 -9.15 -2.03 -0.68
CA LYS A 247 -9.34 -3.39 -1.20
C LYS A 247 -8.09 -4.21 -0.96
N LEU A 248 -6.93 -3.67 -1.33
CA LEU A 248 -5.65 -4.36 -1.19
C LEU A 248 -5.30 -4.68 0.26
N ILE A 249 -5.56 -3.77 1.21
CA ILE A 249 -5.29 -4.05 2.63
C ILE A 249 -6.22 -5.12 3.20
N THR A 250 -7.47 -5.16 2.73
CA THR A 250 -8.43 -6.19 3.12
C THR A 250 -8.02 -7.55 2.56
N ASP A 251 -7.59 -7.60 1.30
CA ASP A 251 -7.19 -8.84 0.62
C ASP A 251 -5.82 -9.33 1.10
N ASN A 252 -4.94 -8.45 1.57
CA ASN A 252 -3.56 -8.79 1.91
C ASN A 252 -3.20 -8.31 3.32
N PRO A 253 -3.81 -8.86 4.38
CA PRO A 253 -3.63 -8.39 5.76
C PRO A 253 -2.19 -8.54 6.29
N SER A 254 -1.34 -9.33 5.62
CA SER A 254 0.08 -9.49 5.95
C SER A 254 0.99 -8.41 5.35
N LEU A 255 0.49 -7.60 4.41
CA LEU A 255 1.23 -6.51 3.79
C LEU A 255 1.00 -5.20 4.55
N LYS A 256 2.00 -4.31 4.54
CA LYS A 256 1.83 -2.94 5.02
C LYS A 256 1.60 -2.01 3.84
N PHE A 257 0.79 -0.98 4.07
CA PHE A 257 0.37 -0.05 3.03
C PHE A 257 0.55 1.37 3.51
N VAL A 258 1.09 2.22 2.64
CA VAL A 258 1.29 3.65 2.88
C VAL A 258 0.69 4.43 1.73
N LEU A 259 -0.51 4.96 1.87
CA LEU A 259 -1.07 5.88 0.88
C LEU A 259 -0.41 7.25 1.02
N VAL A 260 -0.03 7.87 -0.10
CA VAL A 260 0.53 9.21 -0.12
C VAL A 260 -0.43 10.17 -0.84
N GLU A 261 -0.48 11.42 -0.42
CA GLU A 261 -1.32 12.43 -1.05
C GLU A 261 -0.56 13.74 -1.07
N LYS A 262 -0.52 14.40 -2.23
CA LYS A 262 0.11 15.71 -2.42
C LYS A 262 -0.53 16.73 -1.49
N GLU A 263 -1.84 16.69 -1.41
CA GLU A 263 -2.62 17.69 -0.69
C GLU A 263 -2.62 17.46 0.82
N ASN A 264 -3.05 18.48 1.55
CA ASN A 264 -3.21 18.42 3.01
C ASN A 264 -4.49 17.67 3.46
N GLN A 265 -5.28 17.17 2.50
CA GLN A 265 -6.49 16.40 2.74
C GLN A 265 -6.78 15.43 1.59
N LEU A 266 -7.54 14.37 1.89
CA LEU A 266 -7.99 13.41 0.88
C LEU A 266 -9.10 13.99 0.00
N ALA A 267 -9.23 13.45 -1.22
CA ALA A 267 -10.29 13.76 -2.17
C ALA A 267 -10.37 15.25 -2.59
N PHE A 268 -9.27 16.00 -2.50
CA PHE A 268 -9.23 17.44 -2.76
C PHE A 268 -9.56 17.82 -4.21
N HIS A 269 -9.14 16.99 -5.19
CA HIS A 269 -9.27 17.30 -6.61
C HIS A 269 -10.57 16.74 -7.22
N GLN A 270 -10.48 15.94 -8.29
CA GLN A 270 -11.61 15.47 -9.09
C GLN A 270 -12.71 14.75 -8.28
N THR A 271 -12.33 14.09 -7.19
CA THR A 271 -13.27 13.42 -6.27
C THR A 271 -14.10 14.40 -5.45
N GLY A 272 -13.58 15.55 -5.06
CA GLY A 272 -14.34 16.63 -4.42
C GLY A 272 -15.07 17.51 -5.45
N HIS A 273 -14.52 17.62 -6.66
CA HIS A 273 -15.00 18.50 -7.73
C HIS A 273 -15.73 17.74 -8.84
N ASN A 274 -16.83 17.08 -8.51
CA ASN A 274 -17.71 16.41 -9.48
C ASN A 274 -19.19 16.63 -9.17
N SER A 275 -20.06 16.13 -10.05
CA SER A 275 -21.51 16.31 -10.00
C SER A 275 -22.22 15.49 -8.92
N GLY A 276 -21.53 14.56 -8.24
CA GLY A 276 -22.13 13.72 -7.20
C GLY A 276 -23.01 12.59 -7.73
N VAL A 277 -23.06 12.34 -9.04
CA VAL A 277 -23.99 11.38 -9.63
C VAL A 277 -23.51 9.94 -9.41
N VAL A 278 -24.46 9.06 -9.09
CA VAL A 278 -24.30 7.60 -9.10
C VAL A 278 -24.89 7.09 -10.42
N HIS A 279 -24.03 6.80 -11.40
CA HIS A 279 -24.44 6.53 -12.78
C HIS A 279 -24.97 5.10 -12.98
N ALA A 280 -25.99 4.97 -13.83
CA ALA A 280 -26.62 3.67 -14.08
C ALA A 280 -25.99 2.83 -15.20
N GLY A 281 -25.14 3.40 -16.07
CA GLY A 281 -24.45 2.64 -17.14
C GLY A 281 -24.96 2.82 -18.57
N ILE A 282 -25.82 3.81 -18.85
CA ILE A 282 -26.59 3.89 -20.12
C ILE A 282 -25.72 4.20 -21.35
N TYR A 283 -24.74 5.09 -21.23
CA TYR A 283 -24.08 5.71 -22.39
C TYR A 283 -22.95 4.87 -23.00
N TYR A 284 -22.43 3.91 -22.23
CA TYR A 284 -21.16 3.27 -22.52
C TYR A 284 -21.31 2.14 -23.55
N LYS A 285 -20.28 1.96 -24.38
CA LYS A 285 -20.26 0.91 -25.40
C LYS A 285 -20.51 -0.46 -24.75
N PRO A 286 -21.51 -1.25 -25.21
CA PRO A 286 -21.75 -2.58 -24.67
C PRO A 286 -20.52 -3.47 -24.75
N GLY A 287 -20.31 -4.28 -23.70
CA GLY A 287 -19.12 -5.14 -23.55
C GLY A 287 -17.84 -4.43 -23.08
N SER A 288 -17.78 -3.10 -23.05
CA SER A 288 -16.62 -2.39 -22.49
C SER A 288 -16.50 -2.58 -20.98
N LEU A 289 -15.28 -2.46 -20.42
CA LEU A 289 -15.10 -2.52 -18.97
C LEU A 289 -15.87 -1.39 -18.30
N LYS A 290 -15.86 -0.19 -18.89
CA LYS A 290 -16.63 0.97 -18.42
C LYS A 290 -18.13 0.67 -18.24
N ALA A 291 -18.77 0.03 -19.22
CA ALA A 291 -20.18 -0.35 -19.13
C ALA A 291 -20.42 -1.33 -17.98
N ARG A 292 -19.65 -2.44 -17.97
CA ARG A 292 -19.78 -3.51 -16.97
C ARG A 292 -19.51 -3.01 -15.55
N LEU A 293 -18.41 -2.30 -15.35
CA LEU A 293 -18.00 -1.77 -14.04
C LEU A 293 -18.92 -0.62 -13.56
N CYS A 294 -19.61 0.09 -14.45
CA CYS A 294 -20.62 1.07 -14.02
C CYS A 294 -21.82 0.40 -13.39
N VAL A 295 -22.37 -0.63 -14.04
CA VAL A 295 -23.56 -1.34 -13.55
C VAL A 295 -23.23 -2.11 -12.26
N GLN A 296 -22.07 -2.79 -12.21
CA GLN A 296 -21.56 -3.42 -10.99
C GLN A 296 -21.31 -2.39 -9.88
N GLY A 297 -20.68 -1.26 -10.24
CA GLY A 297 -20.36 -0.16 -9.34
C GLY A 297 -21.58 0.51 -8.71
N LEU A 298 -22.67 0.68 -9.47
CA LEU A 298 -23.95 1.18 -8.96
C LEU A 298 -24.44 0.35 -7.77
N GLN A 299 -24.54 -0.97 -7.96
CA GLN A 299 -25.03 -1.89 -6.93
C GLN A 299 -24.07 -1.96 -5.74
N ALA A 300 -22.76 -2.06 -6.01
CA ALA A 300 -21.74 -2.10 -4.97
C ALA A 300 -21.73 -0.81 -4.13
N THR A 301 -21.92 0.35 -4.76
CA THR A 301 -21.99 1.65 -4.09
C THR A 301 -23.17 1.70 -3.13
N TYR A 302 -24.38 1.40 -3.58
CA TYR A 302 -25.56 1.46 -2.70
C TYR A 302 -25.44 0.48 -1.53
N LYS A 303 -25.02 -0.77 -1.80
CA LYS A 303 -24.76 -1.75 -0.76
C LYS A 303 -23.73 -1.25 0.27
N TYR A 304 -22.63 -0.66 -0.20
CA TYR A 304 -21.61 -0.09 0.67
C TYR A 304 -22.17 1.05 1.52
N CYS A 305 -22.98 1.91 0.93
CA CYS A 305 -23.59 3.02 1.64
C CYS A 305 -24.59 2.56 2.69
N ASP A 306 -25.43 1.57 2.38
CA ASP A 306 -26.37 0.97 3.34
C ASP A 306 -25.62 0.35 4.53
N GLN A 307 -24.54 -0.40 4.27
CA GLN A 307 -23.72 -1.06 5.30
C GLN A 307 -23.01 -0.09 6.24
N HIS A 308 -22.66 1.10 5.76
CA HIS A 308 -21.89 2.09 6.50
C HIS A 308 -22.68 3.34 6.86
N SER A 309 -24.00 3.32 6.63
CA SER A 309 -24.91 4.44 6.88
C SER A 309 -24.45 5.74 6.20
N ILE A 310 -23.93 5.64 4.98
CA ILE A 310 -23.54 6.79 4.16
C ILE A 310 -24.79 7.32 3.44
N PRO A 311 -25.12 8.62 3.56
CA PRO A 311 -26.33 9.16 2.95
C PRO A 311 -26.21 9.24 1.42
N TYR A 312 -27.25 8.78 0.73
CA TYR A 312 -27.44 8.92 -0.71
C TYR A 312 -28.92 9.08 -1.05
N LYS A 313 -29.24 9.50 -2.27
CA LYS A 313 -30.63 9.57 -2.77
C LYS A 313 -30.75 8.99 -4.18
N LYS A 314 -31.72 8.10 -4.40
CA LYS A 314 -32.10 7.60 -5.74
C LYS A 314 -33.11 8.55 -6.38
N VAL A 315 -32.62 9.65 -6.92
CA VAL A 315 -33.45 10.72 -7.50
C VAL A 315 -33.88 10.45 -8.94
N GLY A 316 -33.40 9.37 -9.54
CA GLY A 316 -33.66 9.03 -10.94
C GLY A 316 -32.94 9.95 -11.93
N LYS A 317 -33.14 9.64 -13.21
CA LYS A 317 -32.62 10.41 -14.33
C LYS A 317 -33.53 10.32 -15.55
N LEU A 318 -33.77 11.46 -16.17
CA LEU A 318 -34.38 11.59 -17.49
C LEU A 318 -33.31 11.97 -18.52
N ILE A 319 -33.27 11.24 -19.64
CA ILE A 319 -32.53 11.64 -20.85
C ILE A 319 -33.57 12.08 -21.87
N VAL A 320 -33.66 13.38 -22.11
CA VAL A 320 -34.82 13.99 -22.77
C VAL A 320 -34.48 14.38 -24.20
N ALA A 321 -35.33 13.96 -25.14
CA ALA A 321 -35.29 14.42 -26.52
C ALA A 321 -36.20 15.65 -26.70
N THR A 322 -35.65 16.72 -27.25
CA THR A 322 -36.34 18.00 -27.45
C THR A 322 -36.69 18.29 -28.92
N ASN A 323 -36.22 17.45 -29.84
CA ASN A 323 -36.52 17.51 -31.27
C ASN A 323 -36.55 16.10 -31.89
N SER A 324 -37.04 15.99 -33.12
CA SER A 324 -37.20 14.70 -33.82
C SER A 324 -35.89 13.95 -34.02
N ALA A 325 -34.79 14.64 -34.33
CA ALA A 325 -33.48 14.02 -34.52
C ALA A 325 -32.88 13.46 -33.21
N GLU A 326 -33.16 14.10 -32.07
CA GLU A 326 -32.84 13.56 -30.74
C GLU A 326 -33.72 12.35 -30.41
N SER A 327 -35.00 12.38 -30.77
CA SER A 327 -35.92 11.25 -30.54
C SER A 327 -35.45 9.98 -31.25
N SER A 328 -34.99 10.07 -32.50
CA SER A 328 -34.44 8.91 -33.23
C SER A 328 -33.17 8.36 -32.58
N ARG A 329 -32.27 9.22 -32.10
CA ARG A 329 -31.04 8.80 -31.39
C ARG A 329 -31.32 8.22 -30.00
N LEU A 330 -32.48 8.54 -29.42
CA LEU A 330 -32.87 8.05 -28.12
C LEU A 330 -33.13 6.55 -28.14
N ASP A 331 -33.66 6.01 -29.26
CA ASP A 331 -33.92 4.58 -29.42
C ASP A 331 -32.60 3.77 -29.35
N ASP A 332 -31.57 4.18 -30.09
CA ASP A 332 -30.22 3.57 -30.03
C ASP A 332 -29.62 3.60 -28.61
N LEU A 333 -29.85 4.70 -27.88
CA LEU A 333 -29.35 4.87 -26.53
C LEU A 333 -30.11 4.01 -25.52
N PHE A 334 -31.41 3.80 -25.75
CA PHE A 334 -32.23 2.90 -24.96
C PHE A 334 -31.78 1.45 -25.14
N ASP A 335 -31.62 1.00 -26.39
CA ASP A 335 -31.13 -0.34 -26.72
C ASP A 335 -29.74 -0.61 -26.12
N ARG A 336 -28.86 0.41 -26.15
CA ARG A 336 -27.57 0.36 -25.47
C ARG A 336 -27.70 0.15 -23.96
N GLY A 337 -28.61 0.88 -23.31
CA GLY A 337 -28.91 0.73 -21.90
C GLY A 337 -29.43 -0.67 -21.55
N ILE A 338 -30.31 -1.22 -22.39
CA ILE A 338 -30.81 -2.60 -22.26
C ILE A 338 -29.66 -3.60 -22.40
N ALA A 339 -28.82 -3.46 -23.43
CA ALA A 339 -27.65 -4.32 -23.67
C ALA A 339 -26.63 -4.25 -22.51
N ASN A 340 -26.55 -3.12 -21.82
CA ASN A 340 -25.71 -2.95 -20.63
C ASN A 340 -26.32 -3.53 -19.35
N ASN A 341 -27.57 -4.03 -19.39
CA ASN A 341 -28.34 -4.49 -18.23
C ASN A 341 -28.60 -3.37 -17.21
N VAL A 342 -28.91 -2.17 -17.68
CA VAL A 342 -29.32 -1.07 -16.79
C VAL A 342 -30.68 -1.41 -16.17
N PRO A 343 -30.82 -1.45 -14.83
CA PRO A 343 -32.04 -1.91 -14.18
C PRO A 343 -33.21 -0.93 -14.38
N ASP A 344 -34.40 -1.49 -14.62
CA ASP A 344 -35.68 -0.79 -14.72
C ASP A 344 -35.70 0.42 -15.69
N LEU A 345 -34.88 0.36 -16.74
CA LEU A 345 -34.83 1.39 -17.77
C LEU A 345 -36.13 1.42 -18.57
N LYS A 346 -36.72 2.60 -18.76
CA LYS A 346 -37.98 2.76 -19.50
C LYS A 346 -37.90 3.87 -20.52
N MET A 347 -38.47 3.66 -21.69
CA MET A 347 -38.84 4.75 -22.60
C MET A 347 -40.17 5.34 -22.13
N ILE A 348 -40.26 6.67 -22.04
CA ILE A 348 -41.44 7.37 -21.53
C ILE A 348 -41.91 8.49 -22.45
N SER A 349 -43.20 8.78 -22.43
CA SER A 349 -43.85 9.83 -23.23
C SER A 349 -43.68 11.23 -22.63
N ALA A 350 -44.08 12.26 -23.37
CA ALA A 350 -44.06 13.65 -22.92
C ALA A 350 -44.94 13.89 -21.67
N GLU A 351 -46.07 13.19 -21.55
CA GLU A 351 -46.97 13.24 -20.40
C GLU A 351 -46.29 12.67 -19.16
N GLN A 352 -45.66 11.50 -19.30
CA GLN A 352 -44.92 10.83 -18.22
C GLN A 352 -43.69 11.62 -17.79
N ILE A 353 -43.04 12.37 -18.69
CA ILE A 353 -41.96 13.32 -18.32
C ILE A 353 -42.49 14.33 -17.29
N LYS A 354 -43.67 14.94 -17.54
CA LYS A 354 -44.26 15.94 -16.63
C LYS A 354 -44.72 15.33 -15.31
N GLU A 355 -45.14 14.07 -15.30
CA GLU A 355 -45.47 13.38 -14.04
C GLU A 355 -44.24 13.25 -13.13
N ILE A 356 -43.07 12.92 -13.71
CA ILE A 356 -41.82 12.73 -12.96
C ILE A 356 -41.16 14.09 -12.64
N GLU A 357 -40.99 14.94 -13.66
CA GLU A 357 -40.40 16.28 -13.59
C GLU A 357 -41.39 17.34 -14.12
N PRO A 358 -42.26 17.91 -13.27
CA PRO A 358 -43.35 18.81 -13.70
C PRO A 358 -42.92 20.06 -14.49
N ASN A 359 -41.69 20.52 -14.28
CA ASN A 359 -41.15 21.69 -14.97
C ASN A 359 -40.33 21.33 -16.22
N CYS A 360 -40.18 20.03 -16.52
CA CYS A 360 -39.45 19.54 -17.67
C CYS A 360 -40.39 19.34 -18.87
N VAL A 361 -39.91 19.69 -20.07
CA VAL A 361 -40.59 19.45 -21.34
C VAL A 361 -39.68 18.65 -22.27
N GLY A 362 -40.30 17.84 -23.13
CA GLY A 362 -39.62 17.03 -24.14
C GLY A 362 -40.63 16.22 -24.95
N LEU A 363 -40.18 15.65 -26.08
CA LEU A 363 -41.01 14.81 -26.94
C LEU A 363 -41.13 13.38 -26.39
N ARG A 364 -40.03 12.86 -25.85
CA ARG A 364 -39.90 11.55 -25.19
C ARG A 364 -38.61 11.52 -24.37
N ALA A 365 -38.50 10.57 -23.45
CA ALA A 365 -37.29 10.43 -22.65
C ALA A 365 -36.99 8.98 -22.29
N ILE A 366 -35.73 8.70 -21.96
CA ILE A 366 -35.35 7.51 -21.21
C ILE A 366 -35.39 7.85 -19.73
N HIS A 367 -36.13 7.07 -18.94
CA HIS A 367 -36.14 7.14 -17.50
C HIS A 367 -35.28 6.03 -16.90
N SER A 368 -34.30 6.42 -16.08
CA SER A 368 -33.45 5.53 -15.28
C SER A 368 -33.68 5.79 -13.79
N PRO A 369 -34.56 5.00 -13.13
CA PRO A 369 -35.00 5.28 -11.76
C PRO A 369 -33.91 5.07 -10.71
N HIS A 370 -32.91 4.23 -11.00
CA HIS A 370 -31.83 3.90 -10.05
C HIS A 370 -30.64 4.87 -10.10
N THR A 371 -30.62 5.83 -11.02
CA THR A 371 -29.60 6.89 -11.00
C THR A 371 -29.76 7.71 -9.71
N GLY A 372 -28.65 7.98 -9.03
CA GLY A 372 -28.69 8.63 -7.73
C GLY A 372 -27.72 9.80 -7.60
N ILE A 373 -27.69 10.37 -6.40
CA ILE A 373 -26.79 11.44 -5.99
C ILE A 373 -26.16 11.11 -4.63
N ILE A 374 -24.91 11.47 -4.45
CA ILE A 374 -24.08 11.20 -3.28
C ILE A 374 -22.95 12.22 -3.16
N ASP A 375 -22.40 12.39 -1.96
CA ASP A 375 -21.14 13.09 -1.76
C ASP A 375 -19.95 12.11 -1.92
N TRP A 376 -19.32 12.13 -3.09
CA TRP A 376 -18.15 11.29 -3.37
C TRP A 376 -16.90 11.67 -2.57
N GLY A 377 -16.79 12.93 -2.13
CA GLY A 377 -15.72 13.36 -1.22
C GLY A 377 -15.88 12.71 0.15
N PHE A 378 -17.11 12.66 0.67
CA PHE A 378 -17.44 11.97 1.92
C PHE A 378 -17.16 10.46 1.81
N VAL A 379 -17.61 9.80 0.73
CA VAL A 379 -17.37 8.37 0.48
C VAL A 379 -15.87 8.06 0.44
N ALA A 380 -15.08 8.88 -0.27
CA ALA A 380 -13.63 8.69 -0.37
C ALA A 380 -12.95 8.85 0.99
N LYS A 381 -13.31 9.86 1.78
CA LYS A 381 -12.80 10.03 3.15
C LYS A 381 -13.15 8.83 4.03
N HIS A 382 -14.35 8.26 3.87
CA HIS A 382 -14.74 7.02 4.56
C HIS A 382 -13.89 5.81 4.11
N PHE A 383 -13.55 5.67 2.82
CA PHE A 383 -12.58 4.66 2.37
C PHE A 383 -11.21 4.84 3.04
N GLY A 384 -10.72 6.08 3.16
CA GLY A 384 -9.48 6.40 3.88
C GLY A 384 -9.52 5.99 5.34
N MET A 385 -10.64 6.26 6.04
CA MET A 385 -10.85 5.83 7.42
C MET A 385 -10.84 4.30 7.55
N GLN A 386 -11.52 3.56 6.66
CA GLN A 386 -11.50 2.09 6.66
C GLN A 386 -10.09 1.55 6.40
N PHE A 387 -9.35 2.15 5.47
CA PHE A 387 -7.97 1.80 5.20
C PHE A 387 -7.07 1.98 6.44
N GLN A 388 -7.20 3.11 7.15
CA GLN A 388 -6.46 3.34 8.40
C GLN A 388 -6.88 2.38 9.51
N LYS A 389 -8.17 2.10 9.64
CA LYS A 389 -8.71 1.12 10.60
C LYS A 389 -8.12 -0.28 10.39
N ASN A 390 -7.82 -0.63 9.14
CA ASN A 390 -7.18 -1.89 8.78
C ASN A 390 -5.63 -1.87 8.89
N GLY A 391 -5.04 -0.82 9.49
CA GLY A 391 -3.60 -0.70 9.73
C GLY A 391 -2.82 0.04 8.64
N GLY A 392 -3.50 0.61 7.65
CA GLY A 392 -2.89 1.43 6.60
C GLY A 392 -2.42 2.79 7.12
N HIS A 393 -1.32 3.31 6.58
CA HIS A 393 -0.84 4.66 6.91
C HIS A 393 -1.16 5.64 5.78
N ILE A 394 -1.65 6.83 6.12
CA ILE A 394 -1.91 7.90 5.16
C ILE A 394 -0.93 9.04 5.41
N LYS A 395 -0.12 9.36 4.40
CA LYS A 395 0.86 10.45 4.42
C LYS A 395 0.42 11.56 3.48
N LEU A 396 -0.17 12.61 4.07
CA LEU A 396 -0.53 13.84 3.38
C LEU A 396 0.69 14.73 3.15
N ASN A 397 0.57 15.76 2.31
CA ASN A 397 1.66 16.68 1.94
C ASN A 397 2.88 15.97 1.32
N PHE A 398 2.64 14.90 0.57
CA PHE A 398 3.66 14.11 -0.12
C PHE A 398 3.35 14.06 -1.62
N GLU A 399 3.94 14.99 -2.37
CA GLU A 399 3.89 15.02 -3.83
C GLU A 399 5.02 14.16 -4.39
N ALA A 400 4.71 12.97 -4.90
CA ALA A 400 5.72 12.06 -5.47
C ALA A 400 6.37 12.67 -6.72
N ASP A 401 7.70 12.80 -6.69
CA ASP A 401 8.47 13.42 -7.77
C ASP A 401 9.38 12.45 -8.53
N LYS A 402 10.11 11.56 -7.83
CA LYS A 402 11.07 10.64 -8.48
C LYS A 402 10.93 9.22 -7.97
N PHE A 403 11.19 8.28 -8.87
CA PHE A 403 11.22 6.85 -8.62
C PHE A 403 12.60 6.32 -8.99
N ILE A 404 13.37 5.89 -8.00
CA ILE A 404 14.74 5.40 -8.22
C ILE A 404 14.98 4.08 -7.52
N ALA A 405 16.05 3.39 -7.90
CA ALA A 405 16.49 2.20 -7.19
C ALA A 405 16.91 2.56 -5.77
N SER A 406 16.44 1.76 -4.82
CA SER A 406 16.94 1.75 -3.46
C SER A 406 18.07 0.72 -3.34
N PRO A 407 19.13 0.99 -2.57
CA PRO A 407 20.12 -0.03 -2.21
C PRO A 407 19.54 -1.09 -1.26
N ASP A 408 18.36 -0.85 -0.71
CA ASP A 408 17.66 -1.76 0.18
C ASP A 408 17.07 -2.96 -0.62
N PRO A 409 17.57 -4.19 -0.42
CA PRO A 409 17.11 -5.36 -1.17
C PRO A 409 15.66 -5.74 -0.85
N ASP A 410 15.16 -5.40 0.34
CA ASP A 410 13.78 -5.70 0.74
C ASP A 410 12.78 -4.70 0.17
N TYR A 411 13.23 -3.45 -0.03
CA TYR A 411 12.46 -2.34 -0.55
C TYR A 411 13.22 -1.63 -1.70
N PRO A 412 13.38 -2.30 -2.86
CA PRO A 412 14.27 -1.87 -3.93
C PRO A 412 13.80 -0.63 -4.70
N LEU A 413 12.60 -0.11 -4.39
CA LEU A 413 12.06 1.10 -5.02
C LEU A 413 12.03 2.23 -4.00
N LYS A 414 12.67 3.36 -4.31
CA LYS A 414 12.63 4.58 -3.49
C LYS A 414 11.75 5.62 -4.16
N ILE A 415 10.78 6.14 -3.40
CA ILE A 415 9.90 7.22 -3.83
C ILE A 415 10.36 8.50 -3.14
N ILE A 416 10.65 9.53 -3.93
CA ILE A 416 11.14 10.83 -3.45
C ILE A 416 10.09 11.88 -3.79
N SER A 417 9.73 12.72 -2.81
CA SER A 417 8.79 13.82 -2.99
C SER A 417 9.46 15.08 -3.56
N SER A 418 8.66 16.02 -4.03
CA SER A 418 9.12 17.35 -4.47
C SER A 418 9.88 18.13 -3.39
N LYS A 419 9.64 17.81 -2.11
CA LYS A 419 10.33 18.38 -0.93
C LYS A 419 11.48 17.51 -0.42
N ASN A 420 11.99 16.57 -1.23
CA ASN A 420 13.06 15.61 -0.89
C ASN A 420 12.75 14.68 0.31
N VAL A 421 11.50 14.57 0.71
CA VAL A 421 11.06 13.54 1.67
C VAL A 421 10.94 12.23 0.91
N HIS A 422 11.43 11.13 1.45
CA HIS A 422 11.44 9.85 0.74
C HIS A 422 11.15 8.67 1.66
N PHE A 423 10.72 7.58 1.06
CA PHE A 423 10.63 6.27 1.70
C PHE A 423 10.88 5.16 0.68
N ASN A 424 11.29 4.01 1.17
CA ASN A 424 11.52 2.83 0.36
C ASN A 424 10.27 1.95 0.36
N THR A 425 10.00 1.31 -0.77
CA THR A 425 8.85 0.45 -0.99
C THR A 425 9.24 -0.75 -1.84
N ARG A 426 8.45 -1.82 -1.80
CA ARG A 426 8.66 -2.97 -2.69
C ARG A 426 7.91 -2.81 -4.00
N TYR A 427 6.70 -2.27 -3.91
CA TYR A 427 5.82 -2.02 -5.05
C TYR A 427 5.21 -0.63 -4.96
N LEU A 428 4.73 -0.10 -6.08
CA LEU A 428 4.07 1.20 -6.16
C LEU A 428 2.88 1.12 -7.11
N ILE A 429 1.75 1.67 -6.70
CA ILE A 429 0.54 1.74 -7.52
C ILE A 429 0.11 3.20 -7.62
N THR A 430 0.23 3.82 -8.79
CA THR A 430 -0.11 5.25 -8.93
C THR A 430 -1.53 5.43 -9.45
N CYS A 431 -2.34 6.17 -8.71
CA CYS A 431 -3.67 6.63 -9.14
C CYS A 431 -3.67 8.16 -9.23
N GLY A 432 -2.88 8.70 -10.17
CA GLY A 432 -2.51 10.12 -10.21
C GLY A 432 -3.54 11.08 -10.79
N GLY A 433 -4.69 10.60 -11.29
CA GLY A 433 -5.72 11.44 -11.90
C GLY A 433 -5.15 12.37 -12.97
N LEU A 434 -5.21 13.68 -12.73
CA LEU A 434 -4.66 14.72 -13.61
C LEU A 434 -3.14 14.64 -13.86
N TYR A 435 -2.40 13.85 -13.09
CA TYR A 435 -0.95 13.65 -13.23
C TYR A 435 -0.58 12.20 -13.56
N SER A 436 -1.55 11.37 -13.94
CA SER A 436 -1.30 9.95 -14.16
C SER A 436 -0.30 9.67 -15.30
N ASP A 437 -0.33 10.45 -16.37
CA ASP A 437 0.66 10.46 -17.45
C ASP A 437 2.06 10.83 -16.92
N LYS A 438 2.18 11.94 -16.18
CA LYS A 438 3.44 12.42 -15.62
C LYS A 438 4.08 11.44 -14.65
N LEU A 439 3.28 10.80 -13.80
CA LEU A 439 3.79 9.76 -12.90
C LEU A 439 4.26 8.53 -13.66
N SER A 440 3.58 8.16 -14.75
CA SER A 440 4.01 7.02 -15.58
C SER A 440 5.28 7.34 -16.39
N GLU A 441 5.41 8.55 -16.95
CA GLU A 441 6.61 8.97 -17.67
C GLU A 441 7.86 8.95 -16.77
N LYS A 442 7.69 9.30 -15.49
CA LYS A 442 8.75 9.27 -14.48
C LYS A 442 9.31 7.87 -14.18
N SER A 443 8.59 6.80 -14.57
CA SER A 443 9.08 5.41 -14.50
C SER A 443 9.52 4.86 -15.85
N GLY A 444 9.60 5.72 -16.88
CA GLY A 444 9.98 5.36 -18.23
C GLY A 444 8.86 4.71 -19.04
N CYS A 445 7.59 4.85 -18.65
CA CYS A 445 6.46 4.46 -19.51
C CYS A 445 6.40 5.32 -20.79
N ASN A 446 5.66 4.83 -21.78
CA ASN A 446 5.31 5.59 -22.97
C ASN A 446 4.58 6.89 -22.57
N PRO A 447 4.88 8.06 -23.17
CA PRO A 447 4.14 9.30 -22.88
C PRO A 447 2.63 9.24 -23.22
N TYR A 448 2.19 8.27 -24.02
CA TYR A 448 0.78 8.09 -24.40
C TYR A 448 0.09 6.95 -23.62
N PRO A 449 -1.19 7.12 -23.24
CA PRO A 449 -2.03 8.29 -23.50
C PRO A 449 -1.66 9.48 -22.63
N LYS A 450 -1.77 10.69 -23.20
CA LYS A 450 -1.51 11.95 -22.50
C LYS A 450 -2.77 12.41 -21.79
N ILE A 451 -2.66 13.00 -20.61
CA ILE A 451 -3.79 13.59 -19.91
C ILE A 451 -3.94 15.06 -20.32
N VAL A 452 -5.08 15.36 -20.95
CA VAL A 452 -5.48 16.73 -21.29
C VAL A 452 -6.55 17.20 -20.29
N PRO A 453 -6.34 18.32 -19.58
CA PRO A 453 -7.29 18.81 -18.59
C PRO A 453 -8.44 19.59 -19.26
N PHE A 454 -9.67 19.13 -19.04
CA PHE A 454 -10.89 19.85 -19.44
C PHE A 454 -11.64 20.34 -18.21
N ARG A 455 -11.71 21.66 -18.04
CA ARG A 455 -12.51 22.29 -16.99
C ARG A 455 -13.99 22.29 -17.41
N GLY A 456 -14.84 21.94 -16.45
CA GLY A 456 -16.28 22.03 -16.57
C GLY A 456 -16.82 22.95 -15.48
N ASP A 457 -17.33 24.10 -15.90
CA ASP A 457 -17.94 25.10 -15.02
C ASP A 457 -19.43 24.81 -14.87
N TYR A 458 -19.92 24.87 -13.63
CA TYR A 458 -21.33 24.75 -13.32
C TYR A 458 -21.94 26.13 -13.02
N LEU A 459 -23.22 26.29 -13.33
CA LEU A 459 -24.07 27.26 -12.67
C LEU A 459 -24.83 26.55 -11.54
N VAL A 460 -25.38 27.32 -10.61
CA VAL A 460 -26.21 26.81 -9.52
C VAL A 460 -27.54 27.55 -9.54
N LEU A 461 -28.66 26.83 -9.40
CA LEU A 461 -29.96 27.45 -9.19
C LEU A 461 -29.98 28.17 -7.84
N LYS A 462 -30.57 29.37 -7.81
CA LYS A 462 -30.83 30.05 -6.55
C LYS A 462 -31.70 29.17 -5.63
N PRO A 463 -31.50 29.22 -4.30
CA PRO A 463 -32.20 28.33 -3.35
C PRO A 463 -33.71 28.30 -3.53
N GLU A 464 -34.34 29.45 -3.78
CA GLU A 464 -35.79 29.59 -4.02
C GLU A 464 -36.29 28.93 -5.33
N LYS A 465 -35.37 28.52 -6.21
CA LYS A 465 -35.65 27.85 -7.48
C LYS A 465 -35.22 26.38 -7.51
N SER A 466 -34.56 25.87 -6.46
CA SER A 466 -34.11 24.46 -6.43
C SER A 466 -35.24 23.45 -6.58
N ASN A 467 -36.46 23.78 -6.13
CA ASN A 467 -37.65 22.93 -6.25
C ASN A 467 -38.13 22.71 -7.69
N LEU A 468 -37.56 23.42 -8.68
CA LEU A 468 -37.89 23.23 -10.08
C LEU A 468 -37.44 21.86 -10.62
N VAL A 469 -36.43 21.25 -9.99
CA VAL A 469 -35.79 20.01 -10.44
C VAL A 469 -35.85 18.98 -9.31
N ARG A 470 -36.42 17.80 -9.57
CA ARG A 470 -36.50 16.72 -8.58
C ARG A 470 -35.37 15.70 -8.73
N GLY A 471 -34.91 15.47 -9.95
CA GLY A 471 -33.96 14.46 -10.36
C GLY A 471 -33.01 14.94 -11.46
N ASN A 472 -32.24 14.02 -12.03
CA ASN A 472 -31.25 14.38 -13.06
C ASN A 472 -31.93 14.56 -14.43
N ILE A 473 -31.76 15.71 -15.08
CA ILE A 473 -32.34 15.98 -16.41
C ILE A 473 -31.21 16.22 -17.42
N TYR A 474 -31.03 15.29 -18.35
CA TYR A 474 -29.88 15.20 -19.24
C TYR A 474 -30.30 15.29 -20.72
N PRO A 475 -29.45 15.88 -21.59
CA PRO A 475 -29.68 15.84 -23.03
C PRO A 475 -29.37 14.46 -23.63
N VAL A 476 -29.93 14.20 -24.80
CA VAL A 476 -29.45 13.13 -25.69
C VAL A 476 -28.03 13.47 -26.17
N PRO A 477 -27.05 12.54 -26.11
CA PRO A 477 -25.71 12.77 -26.63
C PRO A 477 -25.69 13.21 -28.08
N ASP A 478 -24.78 14.12 -28.39
CA ASP A 478 -24.41 14.41 -29.76
C ASP A 478 -23.15 13.62 -30.14
N PRO A 479 -23.21 12.68 -31.12
CA PRO A 479 -22.04 11.94 -31.58
C PRO A 479 -20.90 12.84 -32.09
N LYS A 480 -21.21 14.06 -32.53
CA LYS A 480 -20.24 15.06 -33.00
C LYS A 480 -19.54 15.79 -31.84
N PHE A 481 -19.90 15.48 -30.60
CA PHE A 481 -19.41 16.20 -29.43
C PHE A 481 -18.89 15.22 -28.36
N PRO A 482 -17.62 15.32 -27.97
CA PRO A 482 -17.00 14.33 -27.07
C PRO A 482 -17.47 14.46 -25.61
N PHE A 483 -18.12 15.55 -25.24
CA PHE A 483 -18.66 15.76 -23.90
C PHE A 483 -20.18 15.73 -23.90
N LEU A 484 -20.77 15.49 -22.73
CA LEU A 484 -22.20 15.66 -22.61
C LEU A 484 -22.55 17.15 -22.50
N GLY A 485 -23.62 17.58 -23.17
CA GLY A 485 -24.15 18.94 -23.04
C GLY A 485 -24.61 19.29 -21.62
N VAL A 486 -24.94 20.57 -21.42
CA VAL A 486 -25.38 21.11 -20.12
C VAL A 486 -26.66 20.42 -19.64
N HIS A 487 -26.71 20.11 -18.34
CA HIS A 487 -27.78 19.32 -17.73
C HIS A 487 -28.06 19.79 -16.30
N PHE A 488 -29.17 19.32 -15.73
CA PHE A 488 -29.56 19.60 -14.35
C PHE A 488 -29.16 18.44 -13.44
N THR A 489 -28.54 18.72 -12.30
CA THR A 489 -28.13 17.71 -11.32
C THR A 489 -28.41 18.21 -9.90
N PRO A 490 -29.41 17.64 -9.20
CA PRO A 490 -29.62 17.94 -7.78
C PRO A 490 -28.47 17.41 -6.93
N ARG A 491 -28.30 17.98 -5.74
CA ARG A 491 -27.21 17.66 -4.81
C ARG A 491 -27.75 17.23 -3.45
N MET A 492 -26.89 16.56 -2.68
CA MET A 492 -27.24 16.08 -1.34
C MET A 492 -27.61 17.23 -0.39
N ASP A 493 -27.00 18.41 -0.57
CA ASP A 493 -27.28 19.64 0.18
C ASP A 493 -28.54 20.40 -0.29
N GLY A 494 -29.24 19.90 -1.31
CA GLY A 494 -30.42 20.53 -1.88
C GLY A 494 -30.15 21.59 -2.95
N SER A 495 -28.87 21.91 -3.25
CA SER A 495 -28.52 22.74 -4.40
C SER A 495 -28.77 21.97 -5.71
N VAL A 496 -28.97 22.71 -6.81
CA VAL A 496 -29.10 22.13 -8.15
C VAL A 496 -28.05 22.75 -9.05
N TRP A 497 -27.16 21.92 -9.56
CA TRP A 497 -26.09 22.33 -10.46
C TRP A 497 -26.53 22.19 -11.91
N LEU A 498 -26.08 23.13 -12.73
CA LEU A 498 -26.41 23.26 -14.14
C LEU A 498 -25.12 23.23 -14.95
N GLY A 499 -24.97 22.22 -15.81
CA GLY A 499 -23.74 21.99 -16.56
C GLY A 499 -23.19 20.57 -16.31
N PRO A 500 -21.88 20.33 -16.44
CA PRO A 500 -20.88 21.33 -16.79
C PRO A 500 -20.85 21.60 -18.29
N ASN A 501 -20.27 22.74 -18.67
CA ASN A 501 -19.68 22.89 -20.01
C ASN A 501 -18.37 22.08 -20.12
N ALA A 502 -17.68 22.16 -21.26
CA ALA A 502 -16.35 21.59 -21.41
C ALA A 502 -15.41 22.57 -22.13
N VAL A 503 -14.49 23.15 -21.36
CA VAL A 503 -13.47 24.07 -21.87
C VAL A 503 -12.07 23.53 -21.56
N LEU A 504 -11.13 23.76 -22.47
CA LEU A 504 -9.73 23.41 -22.23
C LEU A 504 -9.21 24.21 -21.03
N ALA A 505 -8.57 23.54 -20.07
CA ALA A 505 -7.91 24.20 -18.95
C ALA A 505 -6.44 24.45 -19.33
N PHE A 506 -5.94 25.66 -19.05
CA PHE A 506 -4.52 26.03 -19.25
C PHE A 506 -3.66 25.79 -18.00
N LYS A 507 -4.20 25.03 -17.05
CA LYS A 507 -3.53 24.54 -15.85
C LYS A 507 -4.20 23.22 -15.50
N ARG A 508 -3.42 22.17 -15.21
CA ARG A 508 -3.96 20.84 -14.87
C ARG A 508 -4.92 20.89 -13.69
N GLU A 509 -4.63 21.75 -12.73
CA GLU A 509 -5.45 22.04 -11.54
C GLU A 509 -6.07 23.44 -11.62
N GLY A 510 -6.52 23.82 -12.81
CA GLY A 510 -7.19 25.10 -13.05
C GLY A 510 -8.68 25.05 -12.74
N TYR A 511 -9.04 25.24 -11.47
CA TYR A 511 -10.44 25.25 -11.04
C TYR A 511 -11.09 26.63 -11.22
N ASN A 512 -10.33 27.71 -11.26
CA ASN A 512 -10.88 29.04 -11.50
C ASN A 512 -10.85 29.41 -12.98
N LEU A 513 -11.67 30.40 -13.36
CA LEU A 513 -11.79 30.86 -14.76
C LEU A 513 -10.43 31.30 -15.34
N LEU A 514 -9.65 32.02 -14.52
CA LEU A 514 -8.39 32.67 -14.88
C LEU A 514 -7.15 31.86 -14.47
N ASP A 515 -7.32 30.63 -13.95
CA ASP A 515 -6.17 29.80 -13.60
C ASP A 515 -5.37 29.46 -14.85
N PHE A 516 -4.09 29.83 -14.84
CA PHE A 516 -3.18 29.67 -15.95
C PHE A 516 -1.81 29.23 -15.44
N ASP A 517 -1.22 28.24 -16.10
CA ASP A 517 0.17 27.87 -15.94
C ASP A 517 0.83 27.79 -17.32
N MET A 518 1.90 28.57 -17.52
CA MET A 518 2.54 28.69 -18.82
C MET A 518 3.13 27.36 -19.29
N ARG A 519 3.65 26.54 -18.38
CA ARG A 519 4.28 25.26 -18.72
C ARG A 519 3.23 24.25 -19.16
N ASP A 520 2.14 24.11 -18.39
CA ASP A 520 1.01 23.27 -18.75
C ASP A 520 0.40 23.74 -20.09
N ALA A 521 0.17 25.05 -20.26
CA ALA A 521 -0.41 25.60 -21.48
C ALA A 521 0.45 25.30 -22.73
N MET A 522 1.75 25.55 -22.68
CA MET A 522 2.66 25.23 -23.78
C MET A 522 2.71 23.73 -24.06
N GLU A 523 2.71 22.93 -23.00
CA GLU A 523 2.73 21.48 -23.11
C GLU A 523 1.46 20.94 -23.80
N GLU A 524 0.27 21.43 -23.45
CA GLU A 524 -0.97 20.98 -24.07
C GLU A 524 -1.09 21.51 -25.51
N LEU A 525 -0.76 22.78 -25.76
CA LEU A 525 -0.83 23.36 -27.11
C LEU A 525 0.18 22.74 -28.10
N SER A 526 1.34 22.30 -27.60
CA SER A 526 2.33 21.60 -28.43
C SER A 526 1.91 20.16 -28.76
N PHE A 527 0.97 19.57 -28.01
CA PHE A 527 0.53 18.21 -28.23
C PHE A 527 -0.25 18.07 -29.55
N GLY A 528 0.27 17.24 -30.46
CA GLY A 528 -0.34 16.99 -31.78
C GLY A 528 -1.74 16.39 -31.70
N GLY A 529 -1.99 15.49 -30.74
CA GLY A 529 -3.31 14.87 -30.52
C GLY A 529 -4.38 15.91 -30.17
N LEU A 530 -4.09 16.81 -29.23
CA LEU A 530 -5.01 17.89 -28.87
C LEU A 530 -5.31 18.81 -30.07
N ARG A 531 -4.29 19.21 -30.81
CA ARG A 531 -4.48 20.03 -32.03
C ARG A 531 -5.38 19.33 -33.04
N LYS A 532 -5.15 18.04 -33.33
CA LYS A 532 -6.03 17.23 -34.21
C LYS A 532 -7.46 17.18 -33.68
N MET A 533 -7.66 16.98 -32.37
CA MET A 533 -8.99 16.95 -31.77
C MET A 533 -9.71 18.30 -31.90
N ILE A 534 -9.02 19.41 -31.67
CA ILE A 534 -9.56 20.77 -31.83
C ILE A 534 -9.96 21.00 -33.29
N PHE A 535 -9.09 20.68 -34.26
CA PHE A 535 -9.39 20.85 -35.69
C PHE A 535 -10.60 20.02 -36.14
N LYS A 536 -10.75 18.79 -35.64
CA LYS A 536 -11.93 17.94 -35.92
C LYS A 536 -13.24 18.51 -35.35
N ASN A 537 -13.17 19.34 -34.30
CA ASN A 537 -14.32 19.78 -33.50
C ASN A 537 -14.43 21.32 -33.38
N LEU A 538 -13.92 22.10 -34.34
CA LEU A 538 -13.88 23.56 -34.22
C LEU A 538 -15.25 24.19 -33.95
N GLN A 539 -16.26 23.81 -34.75
CA GLN A 539 -17.60 24.38 -34.64
C GLN A 539 -18.25 24.12 -33.28
N SER A 540 -18.12 22.89 -32.76
CA SER A 540 -18.65 22.51 -31.45
C SER A 540 -17.85 23.15 -30.31
N GLY A 541 -16.53 23.27 -30.47
CA GLY A 541 -15.63 23.95 -29.52
C GLY A 541 -15.97 25.43 -29.32
N PHE A 542 -16.27 26.18 -30.38
CA PHE A 542 -16.72 27.58 -30.26
C PHE A 542 -18.03 27.71 -29.47
N GLY A 543 -18.97 26.77 -29.68
CA GLY A 543 -20.21 26.73 -28.91
C GLY A 543 -19.97 26.52 -27.42
N GLU A 544 -19.05 25.63 -27.06
CA GLU A 544 -18.67 25.39 -25.66
C GLU A 544 -17.97 26.58 -25.02
N LEU A 545 -17.03 27.23 -25.72
CA LEU A 545 -16.39 28.44 -25.21
C LEU A 545 -17.43 29.53 -24.92
N LYS A 546 -18.39 29.74 -25.83
CA LYS A 546 -19.49 30.68 -25.62
C LYS A 546 -20.31 30.34 -24.36
N ARG A 547 -20.62 29.06 -24.12
CA ARG A 547 -21.31 28.58 -22.90
C ARG A 547 -20.44 28.67 -21.64
N GLY A 548 -19.12 28.58 -21.79
CA GLY A 548 -18.09 28.91 -20.80
C GLY A 548 -18.26 30.31 -20.22
N PHE A 549 -18.19 31.29 -21.11
CA PHE A 549 -18.15 32.70 -20.74
C PHE A 549 -19.54 33.32 -20.51
N SER A 550 -20.58 32.84 -21.20
CA SER A 550 -21.93 33.42 -21.13
C SER A 550 -22.91 32.55 -20.36
N MET A 551 -23.35 33.02 -19.19
CA MET A 551 -24.46 32.41 -18.44
C MET A 551 -25.74 32.39 -19.27
N THR A 552 -25.99 33.44 -20.05
CA THR A 552 -27.16 33.56 -20.93
C THR A 552 -27.20 32.44 -21.97
N ALA A 553 -26.06 32.11 -22.59
CA ALA A 553 -25.98 31.02 -23.57
C ALA A 553 -26.28 29.65 -22.94
N THR A 554 -25.75 29.40 -21.74
CA THR A 554 -26.01 28.16 -20.99
C THR A 554 -27.48 28.05 -20.58
N VAL A 555 -28.08 29.13 -20.08
CA VAL A 555 -29.51 29.16 -19.73
C VAL A 555 -30.38 28.96 -20.97
N GLN A 556 -30.04 29.57 -22.11
CA GLN A 556 -30.79 29.39 -23.35
C GLN A 556 -30.82 27.93 -23.81
N GLU A 557 -29.71 27.20 -23.66
CA GLU A 557 -29.64 25.77 -23.97
C GLU A 557 -30.51 24.94 -23.00
N LEU A 558 -30.43 25.24 -21.70
CA LEU A 558 -31.22 24.56 -20.67
C LEU A 558 -32.74 24.82 -20.79
N ARG A 559 -33.14 25.95 -21.38
CA ARG A 559 -34.56 26.28 -21.65
C ARG A 559 -35.25 25.33 -22.63
N LYS A 560 -34.48 24.55 -23.41
CA LYS A 560 -35.04 23.46 -24.22
C LYS A 560 -35.74 22.41 -23.35
N PHE A 561 -35.26 22.20 -22.12
CA PHE A 561 -35.86 21.29 -21.14
C PHE A 561 -36.75 22.01 -20.16
N MET A 562 -36.42 23.26 -19.77
CA MET A 562 -37.15 24.02 -18.76
C MET A 562 -37.44 25.45 -19.25
N PRO A 563 -38.52 25.69 -20.02
CA PRO A 563 -38.78 26.97 -20.68
C PRO A 563 -38.93 28.16 -19.73
N SER A 564 -39.34 27.90 -18.49
CA SER A 564 -39.54 28.88 -17.42
C SER A 564 -38.24 29.42 -16.81
N LEU A 565 -37.10 28.76 -17.04
CA LEU A 565 -35.81 29.13 -16.48
C LEU A 565 -35.34 30.50 -17.01
N ARG A 566 -34.94 31.39 -16.10
CA ARG A 566 -34.42 32.73 -16.42
C ARG A 566 -32.97 32.86 -15.97
N VAL A 567 -32.23 33.78 -16.59
CA VAL A 567 -30.83 34.09 -16.19
C VAL A 567 -30.76 34.58 -14.74
N ALA A 568 -31.80 35.28 -14.27
CA ALA A 568 -31.90 35.76 -12.89
C ALA A 568 -32.07 34.62 -11.86
N ASP A 569 -32.39 33.39 -12.30
CA ASP A 569 -32.60 32.23 -11.42
C ASP A 569 -31.31 31.47 -11.11
N VAL A 570 -30.19 31.86 -11.74
CA VAL A 570 -28.92 31.13 -11.67
C VAL A 570 -27.78 32.03 -11.17
N ALA A 571 -26.81 31.41 -10.51
CA ALA A 571 -25.53 32.01 -10.13
C ALA A 571 -24.38 31.17 -10.67
N ARG A 572 -23.16 31.74 -10.71
CA ARG A 572 -21.94 30.97 -11.01
C ARG A 572 -21.71 29.96 -9.88
N GLY A 573 -21.40 28.74 -10.29
CA GLY A 573 -21.15 27.62 -9.41
C GLY A 573 -19.68 27.22 -9.34
N PRO A 574 -19.40 26.08 -8.70
CA PRO A 574 -18.08 25.50 -8.70
C PRO A 574 -17.72 24.96 -10.08
N SER A 575 -16.47 24.51 -10.22
CA SER A 575 -15.97 23.82 -11.40
C SER A 575 -15.33 22.48 -11.00
N GLY A 576 -15.16 21.62 -12.00
CA GLY A 576 -14.28 20.46 -11.89
C GLY A 576 -13.40 20.32 -13.12
N VAL A 577 -12.23 19.69 -12.95
CA VAL A 577 -11.30 19.44 -14.05
C VAL A 577 -11.26 17.94 -14.34
N ARG A 578 -11.63 17.56 -15.56
CA ARG A 578 -11.60 16.18 -16.06
C ARG A 578 -10.21 15.88 -16.61
N ALA A 579 -9.66 14.76 -16.18
CA ALA A 579 -8.43 14.20 -16.73
C ALA A 579 -8.82 13.35 -17.95
N GLN A 580 -8.69 13.91 -19.15
CA GLN A 580 -9.03 13.20 -20.37
C GLN A 580 -7.79 12.56 -20.97
N ALA A 581 -7.71 11.23 -20.91
CA ALA A 581 -6.67 10.49 -21.60
C ALA A 581 -6.89 10.56 -23.12
N MET A 582 -5.85 10.94 -23.85
CA MET A 582 -5.89 11.16 -25.28
C MET A 582 -4.73 10.48 -25.98
N ASP A 583 -5.02 9.82 -27.10
CA ASP A 583 -4.00 9.22 -27.97
C ASP A 583 -3.34 10.24 -28.91
N ILE A 584 -2.34 9.82 -29.68
CA ILE A 584 -1.58 10.70 -30.60
C ILE A 584 -2.41 11.13 -31.84
N GLU A 585 -3.52 10.45 -32.11
CA GLU A 585 -4.50 10.75 -33.15
C GLU A 585 -5.56 11.77 -32.72
N GLY A 586 -5.60 12.10 -31.43
CA GLY A 586 -6.54 13.03 -30.82
C GLY A 586 -7.90 12.40 -30.48
N ASN A 587 -7.97 11.08 -30.35
CA ASN A 587 -9.15 10.39 -29.84
C ASN A 587 -9.06 10.28 -28.31
N LEU A 588 -10.23 10.39 -27.66
CA LEU A 588 -10.33 10.17 -26.23
C LEU A 588 -10.28 8.67 -25.95
N VAL A 589 -9.47 8.29 -24.97
CA VAL A 589 -9.39 6.91 -24.52
C VAL A 589 -10.58 6.62 -23.63
N ASP A 590 -11.50 5.80 -24.14
CA ASP A 590 -12.76 5.51 -23.46
C ASP A 590 -12.62 4.53 -22.29
N ASP A 591 -11.63 3.63 -22.34
CA ASP A 591 -11.48 2.52 -21.39
C ASP A 591 -10.24 2.65 -20.48
N PHE A 592 -10.16 1.79 -19.47
CA PHE A 592 -9.05 1.78 -18.49
C PHE A 592 -7.71 1.50 -19.15
N VAL A 593 -6.68 2.23 -18.71
CA VAL A 593 -5.30 2.02 -19.16
C VAL A 593 -4.43 1.76 -17.93
N PHE A 594 -3.81 0.59 -17.92
CA PHE A 594 -2.85 0.17 -16.92
C PHE A 594 -1.48 -0.01 -17.56
N ASP A 595 -0.47 0.69 -17.04
CA ASP A 595 0.91 0.57 -17.52
C ASP A 595 1.85 0.13 -16.41
N SER A 596 2.98 -0.47 -16.82
CA SER A 596 4.16 -0.67 -15.98
C SER A 596 5.30 0.17 -16.52
N GLY A 597 6.18 0.66 -15.64
CA GLY A 597 7.41 1.30 -16.08
C GLY A 597 8.31 0.36 -16.89
N THR A 598 9.45 0.87 -17.34
CA THR A 598 10.47 0.05 -18.02
C THR A 598 11.56 -0.42 -17.07
N GLY A 599 12.27 -1.48 -17.45
CA GLY A 599 13.35 -2.06 -16.63
C GLY A 599 12.89 -2.74 -15.34
N ASP A 600 13.84 -3.04 -14.46
CA ASP A 600 13.57 -3.81 -13.23
C ASP A 600 12.80 -3.02 -12.17
N LEU A 601 12.89 -1.68 -12.18
CA LEU A 601 12.04 -0.82 -11.36
C LEU A 601 10.61 -0.80 -11.88
N GLY A 602 10.43 -0.73 -13.19
CA GLY A 602 9.13 -0.69 -13.84
C GLY A 602 8.23 -1.89 -13.55
N LYS A 603 8.82 -3.09 -13.44
CA LYS A 603 8.12 -4.33 -13.04
C LYS A 603 7.48 -4.25 -11.65
N ARG A 604 7.93 -3.31 -10.81
CA ARG A 604 7.45 -3.11 -9.43
C ARG A 604 6.40 -1.99 -9.35
N MET A 605 6.01 -1.42 -10.49
CA MET A 605 5.11 -0.29 -10.57
C MET A 605 3.88 -0.63 -11.41
N LEU A 606 2.72 -0.18 -10.95
CA LEU A 606 1.46 -0.22 -11.70
C LEU A 606 0.90 1.19 -11.78
N HIS A 607 0.74 1.71 -12.98
CA HIS A 607 0.19 3.03 -13.24
C HIS A 607 -1.25 2.91 -13.74
N VAL A 608 -2.21 3.43 -12.96
CA VAL A 608 -3.58 3.64 -13.43
C VAL A 608 -3.62 4.94 -14.19
N ARG A 609 -3.50 4.86 -15.52
CA ARG A 609 -3.35 6.02 -16.39
C ARG A 609 -4.67 6.63 -16.79
N ASN A 610 -5.69 5.82 -17.02
CA ASN A 610 -7.03 6.30 -17.35
C ASN A 610 -8.07 5.61 -16.47
N ALA A 611 -8.89 6.41 -15.80
CA ALA A 611 -10.07 5.98 -15.07
C ALA A 611 -11.17 7.04 -15.30
N PRO A 612 -11.79 7.07 -16.49
CA PRO A 612 -12.70 8.14 -16.86
C PRO A 612 -14.04 8.01 -16.12
N SER A 613 -14.88 9.05 -16.16
CA SER A 613 -16.25 8.95 -15.66
C SER A 613 -16.95 7.73 -16.29
N PRO A 614 -17.53 6.82 -15.50
CA PRO A 614 -18.08 7.00 -14.15
C PRO A 614 -17.20 6.43 -13.02
N ALA A 615 -15.88 6.64 -13.05
CA ALA A 615 -14.94 6.07 -12.07
C ALA A 615 -15.32 6.22 -10.59
N ALA A 616 -16.04 7.27 -10.18
CA ALA A 616 -16.53 7.39 -8.81
C ALA A 616 -17.59 6.32 -8.48
N THR A 617 -18.61 6.17 -9.33
CA THR A 617 -19.62 5.10 -9.24
C THR A 617 -18.98 3.72 -9.32
N SER A 618 -18.01 3.57 -10.20
CA SER A 618 -17.31 2.30 -10.42
C SER A 618 -16.17 2.04 -9.45
N SER A 619 -15.90 2.92 -8.47
CA SER A 619 -14.64 2.91 -7.70
C SER A 619 -14.38 1.59 -6.98
N LEU A 620 -15.41 0.97 -6.38
CA LEU A 620 -15.30 -0.34 -5.75
C LEU A 620 -14.97 -1.46 -6.75
N ALA A 621 -15.67 -1.50 -7.89
CA ALA A 621 -15.44 -2.50 -8.93
C ALA A 621 -14.08 -2.30 -9.64
N ILE A 622 -13.64 -1.05 -9.80
CA ILE A 622 -12.31 -0.70 -10.31
C ILE A 622 -11.24 -1.18 -9.32
N ALA A 623 -11.46 -1.03 -8.02
CA ALA A 623 -10.53 -1.51 -7.01
C ALA A 623 -10.35 -3.04 -7.07
N ASP A 624 -11.40 -3.79 -7.39
CA ASP A 624 -11.31 -5.24 -7.59
C ASP A 624 -10.42 -5.57 -8.81
N VAL A 625 -10.64 -4.91 -9.95
CA VAL A 625 -9.80 -5.08 -11.15
C VAL A 625 -8.34 -4.72 -10.88
N ILE A 626 -8.09 -3.62 -10.16
CA ILE A 626 -6.73 -3.24 -9.78
C ILE A 626 -6.13 -4.26 -8.83
N SER A 627 -6.89 -4.79 -7.87
CA SER A 627 -6.42 -5.83 -6.94
C SER A 627 -5.97 -7.09 -7.70
N GLU A 628 -6.76 -7.52 -8.68
CA GLU A 628 -6.43 -8.65 -9.55
C GLU A 628 -5.15 -8.40 -10.37
N GLU A 629 -5.02 -7.21 -10.96
CA GLU A 629 -3.83 -6.85 -11.73
C GLU A 629 -2.58 -6.77 -10.86
N VAL A 630 -2.72 -6.23 -9.64
CA VAL A 630 -1.65 -6.18 -8.63
C VAL A 630 -1.22 -7.59 -8.22
N ALA A 631 -2.17 -8.48 -7.94
CA ALA A 631 -1.87 -9.86 -7.56
C ALA A 631 -1.13 -10.60 -8.69
N LYS A 632 -1.61 -10.44 -9.93
CA LYS A 632 -0.98 -11.04 -11.11
C LYS A 632 0.43 -10.48 -11.37
N ARG A 633 0.59 -9.17 -11.25
CA ARG A 633 1.84 -8.48 -11.65
C ARG A 633 2.94 -8.59 -10.62
N PHE A 634 2.59 -8.58 -9.34
CA PHE A 634 3.56 -8.63 -8.24
C PHE A 634 3.72 -10.03 -7.63
N ASP A 635 3.06 -11.03 -8.22
CA ASP A 635 3.05 -12.43 -7.76
C ASP A 635 2.67 -12.53 -6.27
N LEU A 636 1.62 -11.81 -5.90
CA LEU A 636 1.07 -11.88 -4.55
C LEU A 636 0.13 -13.09 -4.47
N PRO A 637 0.18 -13.88 -3.38
CA PRO A 637 -0.77 -14.99 -3.20
C PRO A 637 -2.19 -14.44 -3.27
N LYS A 638 -3.02 -15.05 -4.13
CA LYS A 638 -4.45 -14.74 -4.15
C LYS A 638 -5.05 -15.10 -2.79
N ALA A 639 -5.74 -14.14 -2.19
CA ALA A 639 -6.50 -14.33 -0.97
C ALA A 639 -7.68 -15.28 -1.19
#